data_AF-A0A1H8KKR2-F1
#
_entry.id   AF-A0A1H8KKR2-F1
#
_cell.length_a   1.000
_cell.length_b   1.000
_cell.length_c   1.000
_cell.angle_alpha   90.00
_cell.angle_beta   90.00
_cell.angle_gamma   90.00
#
_symmetry.space_group_name_H-M   'P 1'
#
loop_
_entity.id
_entity.type
_entity.pdbx_description
1 polymer ?
#
loop_
_entity_poly.entity_id
_entity_poly.type
_entity_poly.pdbx_seq_one_letter_code
_entity_poly.pdbx_strand_id
1 'polypeptide(L)'
;MNYRYAIASLVLVATRAVAAADAPPLARWGLDEQGGNQTVEQVSGRRDQVNYVFNRARFKPDSAPLWRPPAGCIHQSCLLFDGYSTDVTAPPLTSAQLQGGFTLSAWVAPHAFEWGDGGHYSAFVSQFDAEAKQGFSFGVYRFGTWGIKVGLGGSVVDVRVTDRKLPRDAWSHVAASYDPAKRSVALFLNGELVANKAMPAAGRFAMPDLPLTIGRYSKPEQVGGVFKLNTFLGLMDEVRIGAGPSDAAAVARIVAADLAPRAGKAPRLSPADMNIPASTFDGDRHRPQYHVMPDAGWMNEPHAPFYYQGRYHLFFQKNPFGPFWHQIHWGHWVSADMVHWRELPMALAPEDDGLATDGIWSGSATHAADGTPVLFFTAGNDKARPNQRTGMATPCDLRDPDLACWKKHPTPVTLQKQGMGRFGEFRDPFVFRDGDRQRWFQLVGSALPGRSGTALVYESSDLIDWKPRGPLFSIDAKPFPDFEKTWELPVLLPIGKGDDGRERHVFLNDVRGQAYYWIGVFDAASARFKPDGDAPRVFDVGQGHFSGPSGFVDPRTGRSIVFSIAQGERTLRDEWDAGWAHNGGLPIALSLGGDGDLRLAPIGELASLRRRQLVDLRDVGVDEAAKALSALRGDGLEIELELAPSSQTAKRGLSVRVAPGRAEATDVYVDGAARRLEIDRTVSTLGKSYGVQGGAFDPGSENLRLRVFLDRSMVEAYVNERKSLTSRAYPTRADADGLALLAAPGDRVVSLKVWAMGATVKGN
;
A
#
# COMPACT_ATOMS: atom_id res chain seq x y z
N MET A 1 69.83 -61.71 29.39
CA MET A 1 69.18 -60.93 30.46
C MET A 1 67.74 -60.67 30.04
N ASN A 2 66.80 -61.34 30.70
CA ASN A 2 65.35 -61.16 30.52
C ASN A 2 64.91 -59.87 31.20
N TYR A 3 64.12 -59.02 30.54
CA TYR A 3 63.07 -58.26 31.24
C TYR A 3 61.86 -58.07 30.32
N ARG A 4 60.74 -58.65 30.78
CA ARG A 4 59.38 -58.52 30.25
C ARG A 4 58.82 -57.15 30.63
N TYR A 5 58.11 -56.49 29.73
CA TYR A 5 57.11 -55.48 30.10
C TYR A 5 55.79 -55.76 29.37
N ALA A 6 54.73 -55.71 30.18
CA ALA A 6 53.39 -56.19 29.90
C ALA A 6 52.61 -55.22 29.00
N ILE A 7 51.81 -55.80 28.10
CA ILE A 7 50.80 -55.11 27.31
C ILE A 7 49.54 -55.00 28.17
N ALA A 8 49.14 -53.77 28.52
CA ALA A 8 47.86 -53.49 29.13
C ALA A 8 46.84 -53.13 28.03
N SER A 9 45.91 -54.05 27.77
CA SER A 9 44.76 -53.83 26.90
C SER A 9 43.79 -52.84 27.56
N LEU A 10 43.66 -51.63 27.02
CA LEU A 10 42.56 -50.73 27.35
C LEU A 10 41.32 -51.16 26.55
N VAL A 11 40.35 -51.76 27.22
CA VAL A 11 39.01 -51.99 26.68
C VAL A 11 38.30 -50.64 26.62
N LEU A 12 38.25 -50.05 25.42
CA LEU A 12 37.39 -48.91 25.15
C LEU A 12 35.95 -49.44 25.11
N VAL A 13 35.22 -49.30 26.21
CA VAL A 13 33.76 -49.46 26.21
C VAL A 13 33.20 -48.30 25.40
N ALA A 14 33.01 -48.53 24.11
CA ALA A 14 32.18 -47.69 23.27
C ALA A 14 30.75 -47.79 23.79
N THR A 15 30.36 -46.88 24.67
CA THR A 15 28.96 -46.57 24.90
C THR A 15 28.43 -46.04 23.57
N ARG A 16 27.79 -46.94 22.80
CA ARG A 16 26.86 -46.55 21.75
C ARG A 16 25.81 -45.67 22.42
N ALA A 17 25.97 -44.36 22.34
CA ALA A 17 24.82 -43.47 22.37
C ALA A 17 23.96 -43.93 21.19
N VAL A 18 22.89 -44.64 21.51
CA VAL A 18 21.82 -44.91 20.57
C VAL A 18 21.31 -43.54 20.19
N ALA A 19 21.75 -43.04 19.03
CA ALA A 19 21.06 -41.96 18.35
C ALA A 19 19.60 -42.42 18.24
N ALA A 20 18.70 -41.71 18.92
CA ALA A 20 17.28 -41.96 18.75
C ALA A 20 17.00 -41.83 17.26
N ALA A 21 16.60 -42.94 16.64
CA ALA A 21 16.03 -42.94 15.31
C ALA A 21 14.89 -41.91 15.28
N ASP A 22 14.79 -41.17 14.18
CA ASP A 22 13.86 -40.07 13.95
C ASP A 22 12.42 -40.48 14.35
N ALA A 23 11.99 -40.11 15.56
CA ALA A 23 10.62 -40.35 16.00
C ALA A 23 9.68 -39.62 15.03
N PRO A 24 8.57 -40.24 14.61
CA PRO A 24 7.64 -39.58 13.70
C PRO A 24 7.16 -38.26 14.32
N PRO A 25 6.97 -37.20 13.53
CA PRO A 25 6.47 -35.94 14.04
C PRO A 25 5.07 -36.14 14.67
N LEU A 26 4.75 -35.30 15.65
CA LEU A 26 3.41 -35.21 16.23
C LEU A 26 2.40 -34.64 15.23
N ALA A 27 2.85 -33.70 14.41
CA ALA A 27 2.06 -33.14 13.32
C ALA A 27 2.97 -32.59 12.21
N ARG A 28 2.49 -32.64 10.97
CA ARG A 28 3.18 -32.07 9.80
C ARG A 28 2.17 -31.53 8.79
N TRP A 29 2.29 -30.26 8.42
CA TRP A 29 1.57 -29.66 7.30
C TRP A 29 2.58 -29.42 6.19
N GLY A 30 2.37 -30.08 5.05
CA GLY A 30 3.22 -29.96 3.87
C GLY A 30 2.82 -28.85 2.91
N LEU A 31 1.66 -28.19 3.14
CA LEU A 31 1.14 -27.06 2.37
C LEU A 31 1.29 -27.23 0.84
N ASP A 32 1.11 -28.46 0.37
CA ASP A 32 1.40 -28.91 -0.99
C ASP A 32 0.14 -29.28 -1.79
N GLU A 33 -1.03 -28.87 -1.32
CA GLU A 33 -2.34 -29.26 -1.89
C GLU A 33 -2.62 -28.68 -3.28
N GLN A 34 -1.84 -27.69 -3.73
CA GLN A 34 -1.94 -27.01 -5.05
C GLN A 34 -3.30 -26.30 -5.32
N GLY A 35 -4.26 -26.39 -4.40
CA GLY A 35 -5.60 -25.86 -4.57
C GLY A 35 -6.52 -26.19 -3.39
N GLY A 36 -7.76 -25.70 -3.47
CA GLY A 36 -8.75 -25.87 -2.40
C GLY A 36 -8.47 -25.00 -1.17
N ASN A 37 -9.31 -25.11 -0.15
CA ASN A 37 -9.28 -24.27 1.05
C ASN A 37 -8.93 -25.06 2.33
N GLN A 38 -8.26 -26.19 2.19
CA GLN A 38 -7.86 -27.05 3.31
C GLN A 38 -6.43 -27.52 3.11
N THR A 39 -5.74 -27.80 4.21
CA THR A 39 -4.45 -28.49 4.21
C THR A 39 -4.54 -29.78 5.04
N VAL A 40 -3.76 -30.79 4.64
CA VAL A 40 -3.71 -32.09 5.30
C VAL A 40 -2.60 -32.07 6.35
N GLU A 41 -2.98 -32.36 7.59
CA GLU A 41 -2.03 -32.77 8.62
C GLU A 41 -1.63 -34.23 8.35
N GLN A 42 -0.42 -34.42 7.84
CA GLN A 42 0.05 -35.66 7.20
C GLN A 42 0.21 -36.84 8.17
N VAL A 43 0.29 -36.61 9.49
CA VAL A 43 0.45 -37.68 10.49
C VAL A 43 -0.89 -38.34 10.80
N SER A 44 -1.93 -37.55 11.06
CA SER A 44 -3.28 -38.06 11.36
C SER A 44 -4.18 -38.19 10.13
N GLY A 45 -3.81 -37.57 9.00
CA GLY A 45 -4.65 -37.48 7.80
C GLY A 45 -5.81 -36.48 7.94
N ARG A 46 -5.86 -35.70 9.03
CA ARG A 46 -6.89 -34.70 9.28
C ARG A 46 -6.76 -33.56 8.26
N ARG A 47 -7.91 -33.02 7.84
CA ARG A 47 -7.97 -31.81 7.02
C ARG A 47 -8.28 -30.61 7.89
N ASP A 48 -7.35 -29.67 7.96
CA ASP A 48 -7.49 -28.41 8.67
C ASP A 48 -7.86 -27.29 7.68
N GLN A 49 -8.72 -26.37 8.11
CA GLN A 49 -9.20 -25.28 7.27
C GLN A 49 -8.11 -24.23 7.08
N VAL A 50 -7.83 -23.88 5.81
CA VAL A 50 -7.09 -22.66 5.48
C VAL A 50 -8.10 -21.52 5.47
N ASN A 51 -8.03 -20.64 6.47
CA ASN A 51 -8.78 -19.39 6.51
C ASN A 51 -8.24 -18.48 5.41
N TYR A 52 -9.14 -17.81 4.69
CA TYR A 52 -8.81 -16.86 3.64
C TYR A 52 -10.04 -16.03 3.32
N VAL A 53 -9.88 -14.72 3.13
CA VAL A 53 -10.99 -13.79 2.90
C VAL A 53 -11.90 -14.22 1.73
N PHE A 54 -11.34 -14.78 0.65
CA PHE A 54 -12.10 -15.11 -0.57
C PHE A 54 -12.59 -16.56 -0.64
N ASN A 55 -12.47 -17.32 0.44
CA ASN A 55 -13.19 -18.59 0.56
C ASN A 55 -14.72 -18.40 0.51
N ARG A 56 -15.19 -17.21 0.93
CA ARG A 56 -16.59 -16.75 0.86
C ARG A 56 -16.58 -15.26 0.53
N ALA A 57 -16.20 -14.95 -0.70
CA ALA A 57 -15.98 -13.59 -1.16
C ALA A 57 -17.29 -12.79 -1.24
N ARG A 58 -17.24 -11.52 -0.84
CA ARG A 58 -18.42 -10.64 -0.81
C ARG A 58 -18.62 -9.84 -2.10
N PHE A 59 -17.53 -9.36 -2.69
CA PHE A 59 -17.58 -8.43 -3.83
C PHE A 59 -17.20 -9.06 -5.16
N LYS A 60 -16.63 -10.27 -5.12
CA LYS A 60 -16.17 -11.06 -6.27
C LYS A 60 -16.58 -12.52 -6.10
N PRO A 61 -16.42 -13.38 -7.14
CA PRO A 61 -16.57 -14.82 -6.98
C PRO A 61 -15.56 -15.41 -5.99
N ASP A 62 -15.94 -16.53 -5.36
CA ASP A 62 -15.05 -17.29 -4.47
C ASP A 62 -13.79 -17.75 -5.21
N SER A 63 -12.67 -17.80 -4.50
CA SER A 63 -11.39 -18.28 -5.03
C SER A 63 -10.56 -18.96 -3.95
N ALA A 64 -9.76 -19.94 -4.35
CA ALA A 64 -8.87 -20.64 -3.43
C ALA A 64 -7.80 -19.68 -2.84
N PRO A 65 -7.26 -20.01 -1.66
CA PRO A 65 -6.01 -19.45 -1.15
C PRO A 65 -4.87 -19.47 -2.18
N LEU A 66 -3.83 -18.69 -1.91
CA LEU A 66 -2.75 -18.39 -2.85
C LEU A 66 -1.68 -19.49 -2.87
N TRP A 67 -2.02 -20.64 -3.44
CA TRP A 67 -1.07 -21.73 -3.69
C TRP A 67 -0.05 -21.35 -4.77
N ARG A 68 1.18 -21.85 -4.67
CA ARG A 68 2.27 -21.63 -5.63
C ARG A 68 2.72 -22.93 -6.28
N PRO A 69 3.07 -22.88 -7.59
CA PRO A 69 3.52 -24.06 -8.30
C PRO A 69 4.91 -24.52 -7.83
N PRO A 70 5.30 -25.77 -8.12
CA PRO A 70 6.53 -26.38 -7.58
C PRO A 70 7.84 -25.65 -7.89
N ALA A 71 7.89 -24.81 -8.94
CA ALA A 71 9.14 -24.21 -9.41
C ALA A 71 9.87 -23.41 -8.31
N GLY A 72 9.12 -22.59 -7.55
CA GLY A 72 9.66 -21.72 -6.49
C GLY A 72 9.60 -22.31 -5.07
N CYS A 73 8.92 -23.43 -4.86
CA CYS A 73 8.67 -24.03 -3.54
C CYS A 73 9.78 -25.02 -3.14
N ILE A 74 9.96 -25.34 -1.86
CA ILE A 74 10.87 -26.41 -1.38
C ILE A 74 10.39 -27.78 -1.87
N HIS A 75 9.12 -28.11 -1.65
CA HIS A 75 8.51 -29.37 -2.07
C HIS A 75 7.70 -29.20 -3.37
N GLN A 76 6.51 -29.78 -3.45
CA GLN A 76 5.67 -29.85 -4.66
C GLN A 76 4.80 -28.60 -4.85
N SER A 77 4.50 -27.87 -3.77
CA SER A 77 3.74 -26.62 -3.76
C SER A 77 4.00 -25.95 -2.42
N CYS A 78 3.61 -24.68 -2.29
CA CYS A 78 3.72 -23.91 -1.07
C CYS A 78 2.57 -22.89 -1.01
N LEU A 79 2.25 -22.40 0.18
CA LEU A 79 1.15 -21.46 0.41
C LEU A 79 1.70 -20.06 0.68
N LEU A 80 1.20 -19.06 -0.06
CA LEU A 80 1.43 -17.65 0.24
C LEU A 80 0.42 -17.18 1.28
N PHE A 81 0.94 -16.77 2.44
CA PHE A 81 0.19 -16.08 3.47
C PHE A 81 0.17 -14.59 3.16
N ASP A 82 -1.03 -14.01 3.11
CA ASP A 82 -1.28 -12.63 2.67
C ASP A 82 -1.04 -11.54 3.73
N GLY A 83 -0.52 -11.92 4.91
CA GLY A 83 -0.22 -10.98 5.98
C GLY A 83 -1.44 -10.51 6.79
N TYR A 84 -2.67 -10.95 6.48
CA TYR A 84 -3.84 -10.49 7.23
C TYR A 84 -4.97 -11.52 7.38
N SER A 85 -5.34 -12.23 6.30
CA SER A 85 -6.51 -13.10 6.26
C SER A 85 -6.18 -14.60 6.18
N THR A 86 -4.98 -14.93 5.70
CA THR A 86 -4.55 -16.32 5.50
C THR A 86 -3.93 -16.90 6.77
N ASP A 87 -4.53 -17.96 7.32
CA ASP A 87 -4.01 -18.73 8.44
C ASP A 87 -4.60 -20.15 8.45
N VAL A 88 -3.99 -21.08 9.19
CA VAL A 88 -4.59 -22.40 9.45
C VAL A 88 -4.91 -22.50 10.94
N THR A 89 -6.12 -22.94 11.26
CA THR A 89 -6.52 -23.26 12.63
C THR A 89 -6.65 -24.77 12.77
N ALA A 90 -5.92 -25.34 13.73
CA ALA A 90 -5.88 -26.77 14.02
C ALA A 90 -6.25 -27.04 15.50
N PRO A 91 -6.65 -28.28 15.83
CA PRO A 91 -6.87 -28.70 17.21
C PRO A 91 -5.68 -28.42 18.14
N PRO A 92 -5.92 -28.12 19.42
CA PRO A 92 -4.86 -27.82 20.38
C PRO A 92 -3.94 -29.02 20.61
N LEU A 93 -2.65 -28.75 20.77
CA LEU A 93 -1.70 -29.68 21.40
C LEU A 93 -1.91 -29.68 22.91
N THR A 94 -1.59 -30.81 23.54
CA THR A 94 -1.72 -31.02 24.97
C THR A 94 -0.36 -31.07 25.66
N SER A 95 -0.33 -30.72 26.95
CA SER A 95 0.89 -30.84 27.77
C SER A 95 1.44 -32.27 27.79
N ALA A 96 0.59 -33.29 27.69
CA ALA A 96 1.00 -34.69 27.67
C ALA A 96 1.80 -35.04 26.40
N GLN A 97 1.40 -34.51 25.25
CA GLN A 97 2.11 -34.72 23.98
C GLN A 97 3.52 -34.12 23.99
N LEU A 98 3.72 -33.01 24.72
CA LEU A 98 4.97 -32.25 24.74
C LEU A 98 5.78 -32.42 26.04
N GLN A 99 5.41 -33.38 26.90
CA GLN A 99 6.05 -33.57 28.21
C GLN A 99 7.55 -33.88 28.11
N GLY A 100 7.97 -34.55 27.02
CA GLY A 100 9.35 -34.90 26.74
C GLY A 100 10.15 -33.79 26.05
N GLY A 101 9.56 -32.60 25.87
CA GLY A 101 10.09 -31.54 25.03
C GLY A 101 9.53 -31.59 23.61
N PHE A 102 10.00 -30.68 22.76
CA PHE A 102 9.49 -30.55 21.39
C PHE A 102 10.50 -29.88 20.47
N THR A 103 10.32 -30.08 19.17
CA THR A 103 11.01 -29.33 18.12
C THR A 103 9.97 -28.80 17.15
N LEU A 104 9.91 -27.49 16.97
CA LEU A 104 9.10 -26.83 15.95
C LEU A 104 10.01 -26.49 14.79
N SER A 105 9.61 -26.74 13.54
CA SER A 105 10.35 -26.28 12.38
C SER A 105 9.44 -25.84 11.25
N ALA A 106 9.96 -24.96 10.40
CA ALA A 106 9.26 -24.50 9.22
C ALA A 106 10.24 -24.10 8.10
N TRP A 107 9.82 -24.30 6.86
CA TRP A 107 10.39 -23.63 5.70
C TRP A 107 9.60 -22.35 5.44
N VAL A 108 10.28 -21.20 5.52
CA VAL A 108 9.65 -19.88 5.41
C VAL A 108 10.43 -18.96 4.46
N ALA A 109 9.71 -18.12 3.72
CA ALA A 109 10.27 -16.99 2.99
C ALA A 109 9.42 -15.75 3.27
N PRO A 110 9.81 -14.91 4.26
CA PRO A 110 9.08 -13.68 4.58
C PRO A 110 9.12 -12.68 3.41
N HIS A 111 8.02 -11.97 3.14
CA HIS A 111 8.00 -10.90 2.12
C HIS A 111 8.28 -9.52 2.74
N ALA A 112 7.69 -9.28 3.92
CA ALA A 112 7.94 -8.09 4.75
C ALA A 112 7.88 -8.48 6.22
N PHE A 113 8.21 -7.55 7.12
CA PHE A 113 8.18 -7.77 8.57
C PHE A 113 7.26 -6.79 9.24
N GLU A 114 6.30 -7.25 10.05
CA GLU A 114 5.36 -6.40 10.78
C GLU A 114 6.05 -5.46 11.79
N TRP A 115 5.29 -4.49 12.30
CA TRP A 115 5.71 -3.57 13.34
C TRP A 115 6.05 -4.24 14.68
N GLY A 116 5.46 -5.40 14.96
CA GLY A 116 5.66 -6.10 16.23
C GLY A 116 4.79 -5.60 17.38
N ASP A 117 3.55 -5.19 17.09
CA ASP A 117 2.55 -4.79 18.09
C ASP A 117 2.39 -5.85 19.19
N GLY A 118 2.19 -5.37 20.42
CA GLY A 118 2.19 -6.19 21.64
C GLY A 118 3.53 -6.91 21.93
N GLY A 119 4.56 -6.63 21.13
CA GLY A 119 5.83 -7.38 21.16
C GLY A 119 5.69 -8.81 20.67
N HIS A 120 4.63 -9.15 19.92
CA HIS A 120 4.35 -10.50 19.45
C HIS A 120 5.03 -10.81 18.10
N TYR A 121 5.32 -12.09 17.88
CA TYR A 121 5.82 -12.59 16.60
C TYR A 121 4.68 -12.66 15.59
N SER A 122 4.94 -12.34 14.32
CA SER A 122 4.18 -12.85 13.20
C SER A 122 4.45 -14.36 13.13
N ALA A 123 3.55 -15.15 13.71
CA ALA A 123 3.89 -16.52 14.08
C ALA A 123 3.90 -17.45 12.86
N PHE A 124 4.91 -18.31 12.79
CA PHE A 124 4.89 -19.48 11.93
C PHE A 124 3.92 -20.52 12.49
N VAL A 125 4.04 -20.78 13.80
CA VAL A 125 3.12 -21.62 14.55
C VAL A 125 2.98 -21.09 15.98
N SER A 126 1.77 -21.07 16.50
CA SER A 126 1.47 -20.52 17.82
C SER A 126 0.35 -21.29 18.52
N GLN A 127 0.57 -21.60 19.79
CA GLN A 127 -0.46 -21.93 20.75
C GLN A 127 -0.02 -21.32 22.08
N PHE A 128 -0.19 -20.01 22.20
CA PHE A 128 0.38 -19.21 23.29
C PHE A 128 -0.68 -18.39 24.00
N ASP A 129 -0.61 -18.42 25.34
CA ASP A 129 -1.36 -17.52 26.19
C ASP A 129 -0.36 -16.65 26.96
N ALA A 130 -0.27 -15.37 26.58
CA ALA A 130 0.63 -14.42 27.23
C ALA A 130 0.23 -14.13 28.69
N GLU A 131 -1.08 -14.14 28.99
CA GLU A 131 -1.60 -13.83 30.32
C GLU A 131 -1.37 -15.01 31.27
N ALA A 132 -1.75 -16.22 30.84
CA ALA A 132 -1.49 -17.44 31.60
C ALA A 132 0.00 -17.86 31.56
N LYS A 133 0.80 -17.24 30.68
CA LYS A 133 2.21 -17.55 30.42
C LYS A 133 2.39 -19.03 30.09
N GLN A 134 1.58 -19.53 29.16
CA GLN A 134 1.54 -20.94 28.76
C GLN A 134 1.77 -21.10 27.25
N GLY A 135 2.31 -22.27 26.88
CA GLY A 135 2.50 -22.68 25.50
C GLY A 135 3.68 -22.01 24.80
N PHE A 136 3.59 -21.85 23.48
CA PHE A 136 4.67 -21.28 22.67
C PHE A 136 4.17 -20.41 21.51
N SER A 137 4.99 -19.43 21.11
CA SER A 137 4.83 -18.65 19.88
C SER A 137 6.17 -18.60 19.15
N PHE A 138 6.26 -19.26 18.00
CA PHE A 138 7.46 -19.35 17.16
C PHE A 138 7.24 -18.58 15.86
N GLY A 139 8.09 -17.61 15.54
CA GLY A 139 7.84 -16.73 14.40
C GLY A 139 8.93 -15.71 14.09
N VAL A 140 8.60 -14.84 13.15
CA VAL A 140 9.41 -13.68 12.75
C VAL A 140 8.89 -12.42 13.44
N TYR A 141 9.79 -11.48 13.68
CA TYR A 141 9.55 -10.17 14.28
C TYR A 141 10.16 -9.10 13.37
N ARG A 142 10.15 -7.85 13.83
CA ARG A 142 10.70 -6.70 13.12
C ARG A 142 12.04 -7.02 12.46
N PHE A 143 12.17 -6.58 11.22
CA PHE A 143 13.41 -6.56 10.46
C PHE A 143 14.07 -7.94 10.30
N GLY A 144 13.27 -9.02 10.27
CA GLY A 144 13.75 -10.38 10.10
C GLY A 144 14.37 -10.99 11.35
N THR A 145 14.35 -10.30 12.50
CA THR A 145 14.63 -10.98 13.77
C THR A 145 13.58 -12.04 14.02
N TRP A 146 13.93 -13.16 14.63
CA TRP A 146 13.01 -14.30 14.75
C TRP A 146 13.35 -15.11 15.99
N GLY A 147 12.43 -15.97 16.41
CA GLY A 147 12.65 -16.76 17.61
C GLY A 147 11.37 -17.36 18.17
N ILE A 148 11.44 -17.74 19.44
CA ILE A 148 10.35 -18.40 20.16
C ILE A 148 10.13 -17.78 21.53
N LYS A 149 8.87 -17.54 21.87
CA LYS A 149 8.40 -17.35 23.25
C LYS A 149 7.93 -18.68 23.81
N VAL A 150 8.35 -19.01 25.03
CA VAL A 150 7.92 -20.20 25.77
C VAL A 150 7.37 -19.77 27.14
N GLY A 151 6.15 -20.19 27.43
CA GLY A 151 5.49 -19.94 28.70
C GLY A 151 5.79 -21.03 29.73
N LEU A 152 6.14 -20.62 30.96
CA LEU A 152 6.47 -21.50 32.08
C LEU A 152 5.52 -21.32 33.29
N GLY A 153 4.33 -20.75 33.06
CA GLY A 153 3.29 -20.43 34.05
C GLY A 153 3.61 -19.21 34.92
N GLY A 154 4.84 -19.11 35.44
CA GLY A 154 5.30 -17.95 36.23
C GLY A 154 5.98 -16.86 35.39
N SER A 155 6.59 -17.25 34.28
CA SER A 155 7.38 -16.38 33.41
C SER A 155 7.22 -16.77 31.94
N VAL A 156 7.58 -15.84 31.05
CA VAL A 156 7.75 -16.09 29.62
C VAL A 156 9.23 -15.92 29.32
N VAL A 157 9.80 -16.89 28.61
CA VAL A 157 11.16 -16.78 28.07
C VAL A 157 11.07 -16.48 26.59
N ASP A 158 11.62 -15.33 26.17
CA ASP A 158 11.75 -14.96 24.76
C ASP A 158 13.20 -15.22 24.33
N VAL A 159 13.40 -16.20 23.45
CA VAL A 159 14.70 -16.49 22.83
C VAL A 159 14.64 -15.96 21.41
N ARG A 160 15.37 -14.87 21.17
CA ARG A 160 15.37 -14.14 19.89
C ARG A 160 16.75 -14.10 19.27
N VAL A 161 16.81 -14.39 17.98
CA VAL A 161 18.00 -14.22 17.13
C VAL A 161 17.94 -12.85 16.49
N THR A 162 18.97 -12.02 16.71
CA THR A 162 19.03 -10.63 16.24
C THR A 162 20.16 -10.38 15.24
N ASP A 163 21.18 -11.23 15.22
CA ASP A 163 22.41 -11.13 14.42
C ASP A 163 22.44 -12.08 13.20
N ARG A 164 21.43 -12.94 13.06
CA ARG A 164 21.15 -13.81 11.91
C ARG A 164 19.68 -13.66 11.49
N LYS A 165 19.38 -12.52 10.89
CA LYS A 165 18.04 -12.13 10.44
C LYS A 165 17.59 -12.97 9.25
N LEU A 166 16.30 -13.26 9.18
CA LEU A 166 15.69 -13.86 8.00
C LEU A 166 15.69 -12.84 6.86
N PRO A 167 16.15 -13.20 5.66
CA PRO A 167 16.05 -12.35 4.49
C PRO A 167 14.60 -12.21 4.04
N ARG A 168 14.29 -11.11 3.32
CA ARG A 168 13.07 -11.03 2.52
C ARG A 168 13.24 -11.87 1.25
N ASP A 169 12.14 -12.45 0.78
CA ASP A 169 12.01 -13.11 -0.53
C ASP A 169 13.05 -14.23 -0.76
N ALA A 170 13.47 -14.91 0.31
CA ALA A 170 14.37 -16.05 0.23
C ALA A 170 14.05 -17.08 1.30
N TRP A 171 14.11 -18.35 0.91
CA TRP A 171 13.84 -19.47 1.79
C TRP A 171 14.86 -19.58 2.92
N SER A 172 14.35 -19.83 4.12
CA SER A 172 15.11 -20.23 5.29
C SER A 172 14.38 -21.38 5.97
N HIS A 173 15.13 -22.39 6.40
CA HIS A 173 14.61 -23.37 7.35
C HIS A 173 14.91 -22.90 8.76
N VAL A 174 13.86 -22.75 9.57
CA VAL A 174 13.95 -22.30 10.96
C VAL A 174 13.47 -23.41 11.88
N ALA A 175 14.16 -23.61 13.01
CA ALA A 175 13.71 -24.54 14.03
C ALA A 175 13.94 -24.05 15.45
N ALA A 176 13.05 -24.42 16.36
CA ALA A 176 13.12 -24.16 17.79
C ALA A 176 12.91 -25.45 18.58
N SER A 177 13.88 -25.82 19.40
CA SER A 177 13.91 -27.08 20.17
C SER A 177 13.92 -26.77 21.67
N TYR A 178 12.91 -27.24 22.40
CA TYR A 178 12.83 -27.13 23.85
C TYR A 178 13.14 -28.49 24.50
N ASP A 179 14.19 -28.50 25.32
CA ASP A 179 14.63 -29.66 26.10
C ASP A 179 14.29 -29.43 27.59
N PRO A 180 13.25 -30.08 28.15
CA PRO A 180 12.89 -29.92 29.55
C PRO A 180 13.90 -30.57 30.51
N ALA A 181 14.65 -31.58 30.06
CA ALA A 181 15.66 -32.25 30.89
C ALA A 181 16.90 -31.36 31.08
N LYS A 182 17.34 -30.69 30.01
CA LYS A 182 18.41 -29.68 30.06
C LYS A 182 17.92 -28.29 30.46
N ARG A 183 16.60 -28.09 30.51
CA ARG A 183 15.95 -26.78 30.67
C ARG A 183 16.55 -25.76 29.72
N SER A 184 16.53 -26.04 28.43
CA SER A 184 17.12 -25.16 27.41
C SER A 184 16.26 -25.05 26.17
N VAL A 185 16.37 -23.92 25.48
CA VAL A 185 15.80 -23.69 24.15
C VAL A 185 16.95 -23.44 23.18
N ALA A 186 17.01 -24.24 22.12
CA ALA A 186 17.94 -24.11 21.01
C ALA A 186 17.22 -23.64 19.75
N LEU A 187 17.82 -22.71 19.01
CA LEU A 187 17.32 -22.20 17.74
C LEU A 187 18.30 -22.56 16.61
N PHE A 188 17.75 -22.98 15.48
CA PHE A 188 18.52 -23.42 14.32
C PHE A 188 18.09 -22.67 13.05
N LEU A 189 19.08 -22.23 12.27
CA LEU A 189 18.87 -21.63 10.95
C LEU A 189 19.57 -22.51 9.91
N ASN A 190 18.82 -23.00 8.92
CA ASN A 190 19.32 -23.85 7.84
C ASN A 190 20.11 -25.07 8.34
N GLY A 191 19.71 -25.65 9.48
CA GLY A 191 20.36 -26.81 10.10
C GLY A 191 21.47 -26.46 11.10
N GLU A 192 21.89 -25.20 11.19
CA GLU A 192 22.96 -24.78 12.09
C GLU A 192 22.41 -24.21 13.40
N LEU A 193 23.01 -24.58 14.53
CA LEU A 193 22.67 -23.99 15.83
C LEU A 193 23.12 -22.52 15.88
N VAL A 194 22.17 -21.60 16.06
CA VAL A 194 22.45 -20.15 16.10
C VAL A 194 22.21 -19.52 17.47
N ALA A 195 21.39 -20.15 18.32
CA ALA A 195 21.22 -19.73 19.70
C ALA A 195 20.92 -20.91 20.61
N ASN A 196 21.41 -20.88 21.84
CA ASN A 196 21.04 -21.82 22.90
C ASN A 196 20.92 -21.05 24.22
N LYS A 197 19.72 -21.10 24.83
CA LYS A 197 19.40 -20.34 26.04
C LYS A 197 18.95 -21.29 27.14
N ALA A 198 19.57 -21.17 28.31
CA ALA A 198 19.07 -21.82 29.52
C ALA A 198 17.75 -21.17 29.98
N MET A 199 16.80 -22.02 30.37
CA MET A 199 15.50 -21.63 30.92
C MET A 199 15.62 -21.44 32.44
N PRO A 200 14.81 -20.55 33.06
CA PRO A 200 14.76 -20.37 34.51
C PRO A 200 14.58 -21.70 35.24
N ALA A 201 15.09 -21.82 36.47
CA ALA A 201 14.95 -23.03 37.30
C ALA A 201 13.53 -23.22 37.88
N ALA A 202 12.79 -22.11 38.04
CA ALA A 202 11.40 -22.11 38.46
C ALA A 202 10.46 -22.11 37.24
N GLY A 203 9.23 -22.60 37.43
CA GLY A 203 8.22 -22.72 36.37
C GLY A 203 8.26 -24.06 35.64
N ARG A 204 7.11 -24.41 35.06
CA ARG A 204 6.89 -25.64 34.29
C ARG A 204 6.17 -25.28 33.00
N PHE A 205 6.60 -25.88 31.90
CA PHE A 205 5.90 -25.75 30.62
C PHE A 205 4.54 -26.44 30.70
N ALA A 206 3.51 -25.78 30.18
CA ALA A 206 2.17 -26.32 30.00
C ALA A 206 1.52 -25.67 28.77
N MET A 207 0.68 -26.41 28.08
CA MET A 207 -0.10 -25.90 26.95
C MET A 207 -1.39 -25.23 27.43
N PRO A 208 -1.79 -24.08 26.84
CA PRO A 208 -3.09 -23.48 27.09
C PRO A 208 -4.17 -24.20 26.30
N ASP A 209 -5.43 -24.06 26.75
CA ASP A 209 -6.61 -24.49 26.00
C ASP A 209 -6.97 -23.46 24.92
N LEU A 210 -6.10 -23.36 23.93
CA LEU A 210 -6.24 -22.49 22.76
C LEU A 210 -5.98 -23.32 21.50
N PRO A 211 -6.68 -23.06 20.39
CA PRO A 211 -6.36 -23.68 19.11
C PRO A 211 -4.91 -23.43 18.71
N LEU A 212 -4.33 -24.39 18.00
CA LEU A 212 -3.05 -24.22 17.34
C LEU A 212 -3.27 -23.40 16.05
N THR A 213 -2.48 -22.35 15.86
CA THR A 213 -2.55 -21.49 14.68
C THR A 213 -1.24 -21.56 13.89
N ILE A 214 -1.33 -21.64 12.56
CA ILE A 214 -0.20 -21.54 11.63
C ILE A 214 -0.38 -20.26 10.82
N GLY A 215 0.70 -19.47 10.71
CA GLY A 215 0.70 -18.19 10.01
C GLY A 215 0.09 -17.02 10.78
N ARG A 216 -0.36 -17.22 12.04
CA ARG A 216 -0.83 -16.13 12.92
C ARG A 216 -0.56 -16.43 14.38
N TYR A 217 -0.28 -15.39 15.16
CA TYR A 217 -0.28 -15.45 16.62
C TYR A 217 -1.66 -15.86 17.17
N SER A 218 -1.69 -16.63 18.27
CA SER A 218 -2.95 -17.22 18.79
C SER A 218 -3.95 -16.19 19.32
N LYS A 219 -3.47 -15.03 19.79
CA LYS A 219 -4.29 -13.91 20.29
C LYS A 219 -3.80 -12.60 19.65
N PRO A 220 -4.01 -12.41 18.34
CA PRO A 220 -3.43 -11.30 17.60
C PRO A 220 -3.94 -9.94 18.11
N GLU A 221 -3.06 -8.94 18.08
CA GLU A 221 -3.47 -7.54 18.23
C GLU A 221 -4.43 -7.14 17.09
N GLN A 222 -5.20 -6.07 17.30
CA GLN A 222 -6.23 -5.66 16.34
C GLN A 222 -6.17 -4.18 15.99
N VAL A 223 -6.38 -3.89 14.70
CA VAL A 223 -6.63 -2.53 14.20
C VAL A 223 -8.10 -2.41 13.84
N GLY A 224 -8.77 -1.43 14.46
CA GLY A 224 -10.18 -1.12 14.21
C GLY A 224 -11.16 -2.27 14.50
N GLY A 225 -10.76 -3.27 15.30
CA GLY A 225 -11.58 -4.45 15.63
C GLY A 225 -11.85 -5.39 14.46
N VAL A 226 -11.16 -5.21 13.33
CA VAL A 226 -11.36 -6.00 12.11
C VAL A 226 -10.07 -6.70 11.68
N PHE A 227 -8.98 -5.94 11.59
CA PHE A 227 -7.72 -6.45 11.09
C PHE A 227 -6.91 -7.08 12.21
N LYS A 228 -6.51 -8.35 12.02
CA LYS A 228 -5.69 -9.11 12.96
C LYS A 228 -4.22 -8.97 12.58
N LEU A 229 -3.46 -8.27 13.43
CA LEU A 229 -2.02 -8.14 13.31
C LEU A 229 -1.32 -9.45 13.73
N ASN A 230 0.01 -9.44 13.80
CA ASN A 230 0.82 -10.59 14.19
C ASN A 230 0.54 -11.79 13.26
N THR A 231 0.31 -11.49 11.98
CA THR A 231 -0.01 -12.42 10.90
C THR A 231 1.16 -12.45 9.91
N PHE A 232 1.61 -13.65 9.55
CA PHE A 232 2.76 -13.84 8.68
C PHE A 232 2.44 -13.41 7.24
N LEU A 233 3.35 -12.66 6.62
CA LEU A 233 3.32 -12.33 5.20
C LEU A 233 4.52 -12.99 4.50
N GLY A 234 4.25 -13.93 3.59
CA GLY A 234 5.27 -14.66 2.86
C GLY A 234 4.90 -16.11 2.58
N LEU A 235 5.83 -16.87 2.01
CA LEU A 235 5.61 -18.27 1.68
C LEU A 235 5.94 -19.17 2.87
N MET A 236 5.12 -20.20 3.06
CA MET A 236 5.48 -21.38 3.84
C MET A 236 5.29 -22.62 2.98
N ASP A 237 6.24 -23.53 3.08
CA ASP A 237 6.18 -24.84 2.44
C ASP A 237 5.88 -25.94 3.46
N GLU A 238 6.52 -25.89 4.62
CA GLU A 238 6.31 -26.89 5.66
C GLU A 238 6.17 -26.25 7.04
N VAL A 239 5.31 -26.82 7.87
CA VAL A 239 5.36 -26.70 9.33
C VAL A 239 5.36 -28.08 9.97
N ARG A 240 6.34 -28.33 10.84
CA ARG A 240 6.55 -29.63 11.51
C ARG A 240 6.64 -29.46 13.02
N ILE A 241 5.98 -30.36 13.74
CA ILE A 241 6.04 -30.45 15.20
C ILE A 241 6.59 -31.83 15.56
N GLY A 242 7.82 -31.90 16.03
CA GLY A 242 8.48 -33.12 16.52
C GLY A 242 8.23 -33.35 18.01
N ALA A 243 8.11 -34.62 18.39
CA ALA A 243 8.14 -35.05 19.78
C ALA A 243 9.59 -35.02 20.30
N GLY A 244 9.83 -34.28 21.40
CA GLY A 244 11.14 -34.19 22.02
C GLY A 244 12.11 -33.17 21.38
N PRO A 245 13.23 -32.88 22.06
CA PRO A 245 14.23 -31.95 21.59
C PRO A 245 15.11 -32.55 20.47
N SER A 246 15.43 -31.73 19.48
CA SER A 246 16.42 -32.02 18.43
C SER A 246 17.73 -31.26 18.66
N ASP A 247 18.83 -31.84 18.19
CA ASP A 247 20.14 -31.19 18.08
C ASP A 247 20.43 -30.72 16.64
N ALA A 248 21.59 -30.09 16.43
CA ALA A 248 21.97 -29.56 15.12
C ALA A 248 22.08 -30.66 14.05
N ALA A 249 22.56 -31.86 14.42
CA ALA A 249 22.70 -32.95 13.47
C ALA A 249 21.34 -33.46 12.99
N ALA A 250 20.37 -33.58 13.91
CA ALA A 250 18.99 -33.97 13.56
C ALA A 250 18.32 -32.92 12.65
N VAL A 251 18.42 -31.63 13.00
CA VAL A 251 17.82 -30.56 12.16
C VAL A 251 18.51 -30.46 10.80
N ALA A 252 19.84 -30.60 10.73
CA ALA A 252 20.58 -30.62 9.47
C ALA A 252 20.19 -31.79 8.56
N ARG A 253 19.86 -32.97 9.13
CA ARG A 253 19.34 -34.10 8.34
C ARG A 253 17.98 -33.79 7.72
N ILE A 254 17.10 -33.09 8.43
CA ILE A 254 15.80 -32.65 7.89
C ILE A 254 16.03 -31.73 6.69
N VAL A 255 16.84 -30.68 6.87
CA VAL A 255 17.16 -29.73 5.78
C VAL A 255 17.79 -30.43 4.58
N ALA A 256 18.75 -31.34 4.82
CA ALA A 256 19.39 -32.10 3.77
C ALA A 256 18.42 -33.00 3.01
N ALA A 257 17.46 -33.63 3.71
CA ALA A 257 16.43 -34.46 3.10
C ALA A 257 15.46 -33.62 2.25
N ASP A 258 15.01 -32.47 2.76
CA ASP A 258 14.08 -31.59 2.05
C ASP A 258 14.71 -31.00 0.78
N LEU A 259 16.02 -30.71 0.83
CA LEU A 259 16.77 -30.16 -0.31
C LEU A 259 17.39 -31.22 -1.22
N ALA A 260 17.34 -32.51 -0.88
CA ALA A 260 17.92 -33.58 -1.70
C ALA A 260 17.35 -33.60 -3.15
N PRO A 261 16.03 -33.40 -3.37
CA PRO A 261 15.47 -33.28 -4.73
C PRO A 261 15.98 -32.05 -5.51
N ARG A 262 16.59 -31.07 -4.82
CA ARG A 262 17.08 -29.80 -5.37
C ARG A 262 18.60 -29.66 -5.28
N ALA A 263 19.33 -30.78 -5.29
CA ALA A 263 20.79 -30.82 -5.22
C ALA A 263 21.37 -30.04 -4.02
N GLY A 264 20.67 -30.07 -2.89
CA GLY A 264 21.11 -29.42 -1.64
C GLY A 264 20.93 -27.89 -1.62
N LYS A 265 20.18 -27.30 -2.56
CA LYS A 265 19.96 -25.86 -2.63
C LYS A 265 18.49 -25.50 -2.59
N ALA A 266 18.14 -24.52 -1.75
CA ALA A 266 16.83 -23.92 -1.81
C ALA A 266 16.61 -23.23 -3.17
N PRO A 267 15.40 -23.30 -3.75
CA PRO A 267 15.09 -22.63 -5.00
C PRO A 267 15.18 -21.11 -4.84
N ARG A 268 15.50 -20.44 -5.93
CA ARG A 268 15.47 -18.97 -5.98
C ARG A 268 14.05 -18.52 -6.29
N LEU A 269 13.52 -17.65 -5.44
CA LEU A 269 12.22 -17.02 -5.65
C LEU A 269 12.32 -15.88 -6.67
N SER A 270 11.28 -15.76 -7.48
CA SER A 270 11.02 -14.62 -8.35
C SER A 270 10.01 -13.67 -7.68
N PRO A 271 9.93 -12.39 -8.10
CA PRO A 271 8.90 -11.49 -7.59
C PRO A 271 7.47 -12.03 -7.74
N ALA A 272 7.19 -12.78 -8.81
CA ALA A 272 5.87 -13.36 -9.05
C ALA A 272 5.49 -14.43 -8.00
N ASP A 273 6.47 -15.10 -7.38
CA ASP A 273 6.20 -16.08 -6.33
C ASP A 273 5.69 -15.41 -5.05
N MET A 274 6.18 -14.19 -4.76
CA MET A 274 5.90 -13.45 -3.53
C MET A 274 4.72 -12.49 -3.64
N ASN A 275 4.39 -12.05 -4.86
CA ASN A 275 3.32 -11.07 -5.07
C ASN A 275 1.92 -11.71 -4.99
N ILE A 276 0.95 -10.94 -4.51
CA ILE A 276 -0.48 -11.22 -4.70
C ILE A 276 -0.86 -10.58 -6.04
N PRO A 277 -1.15 -11.36 -7.10
CA PRO A 277 -1.40 -10.80 -8.42
C PRO A 277 -2.73 -10.05 -8.47
N ALA A 278 -2.83 -9.02 -9.31
CA ALA A 278 -4.09 -8.29 -9.52
C ALA A 278 -5.27 -9.20 -9.92
N SER A 279 -5.00 -10.32 -10.60
CA SER A 279 -6.02 -11.33 -10.98
C SER A 279 -6.69 -12.01 -9.78
N THR A 280 -6.10 -11.93 -8.57
CA THR A 280 -6.75 -12.37 -7.32
C THR A 280 -8.09 -11.66 -7.10
N PHE A 281 -8.28 -10.47 -7.68
CA PHE A 281 -9.47 -9.65 -7.52
C PHE A 281 -10.40 -9.66 -8.75
N ASP A 282 -10.19 -10.59 -9.69
CA ASP A 282 -11.04 -10.70 -10.88
C ASP A 282 -12.51 -10.90 -10.50
N GLY A 283 -13.38 -10.15 -11.18
CA GLY A 283 -14.82 -10.12 -10.89
C GLY A 283 -15.24 -9.25 -9.70
N ASP A 284 -14.31 -8.55 -9.01
CA ASP A 284 -14.68 -7.55 -8.00
C ASP A 284 -15.44 -6.39 -8.64
N ARG A 285 -16.74 -6.29 -8.32
CA ARG A 285 -17.70 -5.32 -8.89
C ARG A 285 -17.40 -3.85 -8.60
N HIS A 286 -16.45 -3.56 -7.71
CA HIS A 286 -16.11 -2.20 -7.28
C HIS A 286 -14.64 -1.86 -7.53
N ARG A 287 -13.79 -2.85 -7.84
CA ARG A 287 -12.35 -2.60 -8.06
C ARG A 287 -12.12 -1.80 -9.35
N PRO A 288 -11.58 -0.57 -9.27
CA PRO A 288 -11.29 0.23 -10.45
C PRO A 288 -10.45 -0.52 -11.48
N GLN A 289 -10.72 -0.31 -12.76
CA GLN A 289 -10.07 -0.98 -13.88
C GLN A 289 -9.08 -0.08 -14.60
N TYR A 290 -9.29 1.24 -14.60
CA TYR A 290 -8.41 2.18 -15.26
C TYR A 290 -7.92 3.35 -14.40
N HIS A 291 -8.15 3.26 -13.09
CA HIS A 291 -7.45 4.09 -12.12
C HIS A 291 -6.28 3.28 -11.53
N VAL A 292 -5.15 3.94 -11.30
CA VAL A 292 -3.98 3.27 -10.73
C VAL A 292 -4.26 2.82 -9.30
N MET A 293 -3.86 1.61 -8.93
CA MET A 293 -4.04 1.07 -7.58
C MET A 293 -3.04 -0.08 -7.35
N PRO A 294 -2.71 -0.43 -6.08
CA PRO A 294 -1.79 -1.53 -5.84
C PRO A 294 -2.44 -2.84 -6.26
N ASP A 295 -1.60 -3.81 -6.64
CA ASP A 295 -2.06 -5.16 -6.93
C ASP A 295 -2.88 -5.72 -5.76
N ALA A 296 -2.45 -5.48 -4.51
CA ALA A 296 -3.18 -5.83 -3.29
C ALA A 296 -2.87 -4.89 -2.11
N GLY A 297 -3.75 -4.90 -1.10
CA GLY A 297 -3.54 -4.21 0.16
C GLY A 297 -3.97 -2.74 0.16
N TRP A 298 -3.35 -1.95 1.02
CA TRP A 298 -3.68 -0.54 1.21
C TRP A 298 -2.68 0.36 0.51
N MET A 299 -3.19 1.44 -0.10
CA MET A 299 -2.36 2.56 -0.57
C MET A 299 -2.85 3.90 -0.02
N ASN A 300 -1.98 4.90 0.01
CA ASN A 300 -2.40 6.30 -0.03
C ASN A 300 -1.98 7.02 -1.32
N GLU A 301 -1.71 8.33 -1.28
CA GLU A 301 -1.33 9.14 -2.44
C GLU A 301 -0.20 8.53 -3.30
N PRO A 302 -0.43 8.45 -4.63
CA PRO A 302 0.63 8.38 -5.60
C PRO A 302 1.53 9.63 -5.49
N HIS A 303 2.83 9.43 -5.41
CA HIS A 303 3.80 10.50 -5.23
C HIS A 303 5.14 10.23 -5.92
N ALA A 304 6.04 11.23 -5.84
CA ALA A 304 7.36 11.19 -6.45
C ALA A 304 7.39 10.84 -7.96
N PRO A 305 6.53 11.44 -8.80
CA PRO A 305 6.56 11.16 -10.23
C PRO A 305 7.84 11.70 -10.89
N PHE A 306 8.45 10.88 -11.76
CA PHE A 306 9.54 11.33 -12.63
C PHE A 306 9.61 10.50 -13.91
N TYR A 307 10.38 10.97 -14.90
CA TYR A 307 10.67 10.23 -16.12
C TYR A 307 12.14 9.83 -16.18
N TYR A 308 12.42 8.59 -16.59
CA TYR A 308 13.76 8.05 -16.76
C TYR A 308 13.78 6.97 -17.86
N GLN A 309 14.71 7.11 -18.81
CA GLN A 309 14.99 6.12 -19.87
C GLN A 309 13.74 5.45 -20.51
N GLY A 310 12.74 6.24 -20.93
CA GLY A 310 11.54 5.68 -21.57
C GLY A 310 10.38 5.37 -20.63
N ARG A 311 10.57 5.49 -19.31
CA ARG A 311 9.58 5.14 -18.29
C ARG A 311 9.21 6.34 -17.42
N TYR A 312 7.93 6.50 -17.16
CA TYR A 312 7.40 7.27 -16.04
C TYR A 312 7.40 6.37 -14.81
N HIS A 313 7.92 6.88 -13.70
CA HIS A 313 7.94 6.24 -12.39
C HIS A 313 6.94 6.98 -11.49
N LEU A 314 6.21 6.24 -10.67
CA LEU A 314 5.28 6.76 -9.68
C LEU A 314 5.32 5.86 -8.45
N PHE A 315 5.40 6.43 -7.26
CA PHE A 315 5.46 5.71 -5.99
C PHE A 315 4.18 5.94 -5.22
N PHE A 316 3.97 5.23 -4.12
CA PHE A 316 2.81 5.39 -3.25
C PHE A 316 3.11 4.81 -1.88
N GLN A 317 2.52 5.33 -0.79
CA GLN A 317 2.64 4.60 0.47
C GLN A 317 1.84 3.32 0.38
N LYS A 318 2.43 2.23 0.84
CA LYS A 318 1.86 0.89 0.81
C LYS A 318 1.91 0.25 2.19
N ASN A 319 0.83 -0.40 2.60
CA ASN A 319 0.89 -1.40 3.65
C ASN A 319 0.78 -2.80 3.01
N PRO A 320 1.85 -3.61 3.02
CA PRO A 320 1.81 -4.95 2.43
C PRO A 320 1.04 -5.96 3.30
N PHE A 321 0.72 -5.63 4.55
CA PHE A 321 0.01 -6.50 5.51
C PHE A 321 -1.52 -6.39 5.43
N GLY A 322 -2.08 -5.89 4.33
CA GLY A 322 -3.52 -5.86 4.10
C GLY A 322 -4.10 -4.45 3.93
N PRO A 323 -5.43 -4.35 3.75
CA PRO A 323 -6.09 -3.13 3.32
C PRO A 323 -6.40 -2.18 4.49
N PHE A 324 -5.39 -1.83 5.28
CA PHE A 324 -5.48 -0.83 6.36
C PHE A 324 -4.19 -0.02 6.51
N TRP A 325 -4.30 1.19 7.08
CA TRP A 325 -3.12 2.01 7.40
C TRP A 325 -2.36 1.42 8.59
N HIS A 326 -1.07 1.13 8.39
CA HIS A 326 -0.15 0.74 9.46
C HIS A 326 1.30 0.90 9.01
N GLN A 327 2.11 -0.17 8.94
CA GLN A 327 3.54 -0.09 8.69
C GLN A 327 3.88 0.30 7.25
N ILE A 328 4.15 1.58 7.06
CA ILE A 328 4.28 2.19 5.74
C ILE A 328 5.59 1.83 5.03
N HIS A 329 5.44 1.33 3.81
CA HIS A 329 6.45 1.11 2.77
C HIS A 329 6.20 2.05 1.58
N TRP A 330 7.12 2.10 0.61
CA TRP A 330 6.84 2.68 -0.71
C TRP A 330 6.67 1.58 -1.76
N GLY A 331 5.49 1.52 -2.36
CA GLY A 331 5.28 0.80 -3.62
C GLY A 331 5.82 1.59 -4.82
N HIS A 332 5.93 0.93 -5.97
CA HIS A 332 6.54 1.52 -7.17
C HIS A 332 5.85 1.04 -8.44
N TRP A 333 5.32 1.97 -9.23
CA TRP A 333 4.81 1.72 -10.57
C TRP A 333 5.71 2.31 -11.64
N VAL A 334 5.76 1.63 -12.79
CA VAL A 334 6.33 2.16 -14.03
C VAL A 334 5.32 2.11 -15.17
N SER A 335 5.36 3.10 -16.04
CA SER A 335 4.52 3.21 -17.23
C SER A 335 5.28 3.84 -18.39
N ALA A 336 4.90 3.55 -19.63
CA ALA A 336 5.41 4.24 -20.82
C ALA A 336 4.60 5.51 -21.18
N ASP A 337 3.38 5.64 -20.65
CA ASP A 337 2.36 6.60 -21.10
C ASP A 337 1.55 7.25 -19.96
N MET A 338 1.91 6.98 -18.69
CA MET A 338 1.16 7.38 -17.47
C MET A 338 -0.24 6.77 -17.35
N VAL A 339 -0.57 5.79 -18.19
CA VAL A 339 -1.88 5.13 -18.22
C VAL A 339 -1.70 3.65 -17.88
N HIS A 340 -0.89 2.93 -18.65
CA HIS A 340 -0.67 1.51 -18.43
C HIS A 340 0.46 1.31 -17.42
N TRP A 341 0.09 1.11 -16.16
CA TRP A 341 1.03 0.94 -15.05
C TRP A 341 1.30 -0.53 -14.76
N ARG A 342 2.56 -0.82 -14.43
CA ARG A 342 2.98 -2.12 -13.87
C ARG A 342 3.62 -1.87 -12.52
N GLU A 343 3.18 -2.63 -11.51
CA GLU A 343 3.80 -2.60 -10.19
C GLU A 343 5.13 -3.38 -10.20
N LEU A 344 6.13 -2.77 -9.57
CA LEU A 344 7.47 -3.30 -9.33
C LEU A 344 7.60 -3.71 -7.86
N PRO A 345 8.68 -4.43 -7.48
CA PRO A 345 8.98 -4.68 -6.07
C PRO A 345 8.97 -3.39 -5.23
N MET A 346 8.63 -3.51 -3.94
CA MET A 346 8.64 -2.37 -3.01
C MET A 346 9.97 -1.62 -3.08
N ALA A 347 9.91 -0.32 -3.37
CA ALA A 347 11.09 0.51 -3.52
C ALA A 347 11.80 0.74 -2.18
N LEU A 348 11.04 1.07 -1.12
CA LEU A 348 11.57 1.35 0.20
C LEU A 348 10.77 0.62 1.28
N ALA A 349 11.47 0.07 2.27
CA ALA A 349 10.89 -0.63 3.42
C ALA A 349 11.51 -0.14 4.75
N PRO A 350 10.74 -0.12 5.85
CA PRO A 350 11.30 0.06 7.19
C PRO A 350 12.34 -1.02 7.49
N GLU A 351 13.51 -0.60 7.94
CA GLU A 351 14.63 -1.49 8.26
C GLU A 351 15.25 -1.11 9.61
N ASP A 352 16.11 -1.99 10.12
CA ASP A 352 16.86 -1.77 11.37
C ASP A 352 18.09 -0.88 11.15
N ASP A 353 17.90 0.22 10.43
CA ASP A 353 18.96 1.16 10.01
C ASP A 353 18.97 2.46 10.84
N GLY A 354 17.98 2.66 11.71
CA GLY A 354 17.82 3.87 12.51
C GLY A 354 17.31 5.11 11.73
N LEU A 355 17.12 5.00 10.42
CA LEU A 355 16.65 6.09 9.58
C LEU A 355 15.12 6.19 9.62
N ALA A 356 14.45 5.14 9.15
CA ALA A 356 13.00 5.11 8.96
C ALA A 356 12.40 3.80 9.52
N THR A 357 12.79 3.49 10.76
CA THR A 357 12.44 2.24 11.45
C THR A 357 10.94 2.06 11.62
N ASP A 358 10.21 3.17 11.68
CA ASP A 358 8.82 3.28 12.12
C ASP A 358 7.91 3.83 11.00
N GLY A 359 8.37 3.77 9.75
CA GLY A 359 7.57 4.11 8.57
C GLY A 359 8.31 5.02 7.60
N ILE A 360 8.00 4.83 6.32
CA ILE A 360 8.55 5.63 5.21
C ILE A 360 7.41 6.40 4.58
N TRP A 361 7.10 7.59 5.11
CA TRP A 361 5.98 8.37 4.61
C TRP A 361 6.36 9.16 3.35
N SER A 362 5.38 9.88 2.83
CA SER A 362 5.42 10.50 1.51
C SER A 362 6.56 11.49 1.30
N GLY A 363 6.78 11.79 0.03
CA GLY A 363 7.77 12.74 -0.44
C GLY A 363 7.76 12.87 -1.96
N SER A 364 8.92 13.06 -2.56
CA SER A 364 9.05 13.44 -3.98
C SER A 364 10.28 12.82 -4.63
N ALA A 365 10.43 13.08 -5.93
CA ALA A 365 11.62 12.75 -6.69
C ALA A 365 12.18 14.01 -7.37
N THR A 366 13.48 13.98 -7.64
CA THR A 366 14.16 14.96 -8.49
C THR A 366 15.32 14.27 -9.23
N HIS A 367 16.06 15.04 -10.03
CA HIS A 367 17.31 14.57 -10.62
C HIS A 367 18.50 15.34 -10.03
N ALA A 368 19.58 14.61 -9.75
CA ALA A 368 20.88 15.18 -9.42
C ALA A 368 21.48 15.92 -10.64
N ALA A 369 22.61 16.59 -10.42
CA ALA A 369 23.27 17.41 -11.45
C ALA A 369 23.59 16.60 -12.72
N ASP A 370 23.99 15.34 -12.54
CA ASP A 370 24.35 14.37 -13.58
C ASP A 370 23.15 13.65 -14.22
N GLY A 371 21.92 13.98 -13.80
CA GLY A 371 20.70 13.33 -14.28
C GLY A 371 20.30 12.06 -13.52
N THR A 372 21.02 11.66 -12.46
CA THR A 372 20.64 10.53 -11.62
C THR A 372 19.31 10.82 -10.90
N PRO A 373 18.28 9.95 -11.00
CA PRO A 373 17.06 10.08 -10.21
C PRO A 373 17.34 9.93 -8.71
N VAL A 374 16.67 10.75 -7.89
CA VAL A 374 16.81 10.75 -6.43
C VAL A 374 15.43 10.84 -5.79
N LEU A 375 15.15 9.96 -4.83
CA LEU A 375 13.95 10.02 -4.00
C LEU A 375 14.22 10.76 -2.71
N PHE A 376 13.24 11.55 -2.26
CA PHE A 376 13.19 12.16 -0.94
C PHE A 376 11.92 11.71 -0.25
N PHE A 377 12.02 11.31 1.00
CA PHE A 377 10.90 10.75 1.76
C PHE A 377 10.92 11.23 3.20
N THR A 378 9.78 11.13 3.89
CA THR A 378 9.75 11.38 5.33
C THR A 378 10.12 10.11 6.08
N ALA A 379 11.27 10.14 6.75
CA ALA A 379 11.80 9.06 7.54
C ALA A 379 11.23 9.11 8.98
N GLY A 380 10.28 8.22 9.27
CA GLY A 380 9.65 8.05 10.58
C GLY A 380 10.51 7.21 11.52
N ASN A 381 10.88 7.77 12.68
CA ASN A 381 11.55 7.05 13.76
C ASN A 381 11.09 7.58 15.12
N ASP A 382 10.28 6.81 15.82
CA ASP A 382 9.64 7.22 17.08
C ASP A 382 10.64 7.38 18.25
N LYS A 383 11.86 6.86 18.10
CA LYS A 383 12.95 7.06 19.05
C LYS A 383 13.73 8.35 18.80
N ALA A 384 13.56 8.98 17.65
CA ALA A 384 14.23 10.23 17.29
C ALA A 384 13.41 11.47 17.73
N ARG A 385 14.10 12.60 17.92
CA ARG A 385 13.49 13.91 18.20
C ARG A 385 14.08 14.97 17.26
N PRO A 386 13.33 15.48 16.28
CA PRO A 386 11.97 15.10 15.90
C PRO A 386 11.91 13.66 15.33
N ASN A 387 10.75 13.02 15.41
CA ASN A 387 10.53 11.69 14.83
C ASN A 387 10.27 11.73 13.32
N GLN A 388 10.04 12.92 12.74
CA GLN A 388 9.87 13.17 11.31
C GLN A 388 11.10 13.91 10.76
N ARG A 389 11.75 13.35 9.74
CA ARG A 389 12.99 13.84 9.14
C ARG A 389 12.98 13.55 7.64
N THR A 390 13.81 14.21 6.84
CA THR A 390 13.90 13.87 5.42
C THR A 390 15.00 12.85 5.16
N GLY A 391 14.64 11.70 4.61
CA GLY A 391 15.55 10.71 4.05
C GLY A 391 15.73 10.88 2.54
N MET A 392 16.76 10.21 1.99
CA MET A 392 17.07 10.23 0.56
C MET A 392 17.38 8.80 0.09
N ALA A 393 17.07 8.46 -1.16
CA ALA A 393 17.47 7.19 -1.78
C ALA A 393 17.84 7.35 -3.25
N THR A 394 18.74 6.49 -3.74
CA THR A 394 19.19 6.44 -5.13
C THR A 394 19.05 5.03 -5.71
N PRO A 395 18.94 4.87 -7.04
CA PRO A 395 18.84 3.55 -7.66
C PRO A 395 20.07 2.67 -7.44
N CYS A 396 19.88 1.36 -7.36
CA CYS A 396 20.98 0.39 -7.26
C CYS A 396 21.72 0.21 -8.60
N ASP A 397 21.01 0.33 -9.73
CA ASP A 397 21.55 0.16 -11.08
C ASP A 397 20.85 1.10 -12.07
N LEU A 398 21.59 2.09 -12.59
CA LEU A 398 21.06 3.06 -13.56
C LEU A 398 20.88 2.48 -14.98
N ARG A 399 21.37 1.27 -15.25
CA ARG A 399 21.16 0.59 -16.55
C ARG A 399 19.79 -0.08 -16.61
N ASP A 400 19.12 -0.25 -15.48
CA ASP A 400 17.76 -0.74 -15.42
C ASP A 400 16.77 0.42 -15.59
N PRO A 401 16.02 0.50 -16.71
CA PRO A 401 15.02 1.55 -16.89
C PRO A 401 13.82 1.39 -15.94
N ASP A 402 13.61 0.22 -15.35
CA ASP A 402 12.55 0.02 -14.35
C ASP A 402 12.99 0.54 -12.96
N LEU A 403 14.29 0.67 -12.70
CA LEU A 403 14.87 1.07 -11.41
C LEU A 403 14.27 0.25 -10.26
N ALA A 404 14.25 -1.09 -10.39
CA ALA A 404 13.55 -1.98 -9.46
C ALA A 404 14.18 -2.08 -8.06
N CYS A 405 15.33 -1.45 -7.83
CA CYS A 405 16.06 -1.48 -6.55
C CYS A 405 16.53 -0.08 -6.18
N TRP A 406 16.34 0.28 -4.91
CA TRP A 406 16.73 1.56 -4.33
C TRP A 406 17.57 1.37 -3.07
N LYS A 407 18.55 2.26 -2.87
CA LYS A 407 19.42 2.28 -1.70
C LYS A 407 19.21 3.59 -0.94
N LYS A 408 18.80 3.48 0.33
CA LYS A 408 18.70 4.63 1.24
C LYS A 408 20.08 5.21 1.52
N HIS A 409 20.17 6.54 1.53
CA HIS A 409 21.27 7.25 2.17
C HIS A 409 21.25 6.93 3.68
N PRO A 410 22.38 6.61 4.32
CA PRO A 410 22.40 6.03 5.67
C PRO A 410 21.92 6.99 6.77
N THR A 411 21.92 8.30 6.53
CA THR A 411 21.48 9.32 7.49
C THR A 411 20.43 10.24 6.87
N PRO A 412 19.57 10.88 7.68
CA PRO A 412 18.70 11.95 7.20
C PRO A 412 19.51 13.06 6.54
N VAL A 413 18.98 13.64 5.46
CA VAL A 413 19.60 14.76 4.74
C VAL A 413 19.04 16.12 5.18
N THR A 414 17.80 16.15 5.71
CA THR A 414 17.21 17.37 6.28
C THR A 414 16.62 17.10 7.65
N LEU A 415 16.93 17.99 8.61
CA LEU A 415 16.41 17.97 9.97
C LEU A 415 15.73 19.31 10.28
N GLN A 416 14.54 19.25 10.88
CA GLN A 416 13.89 20.43 11.42
C GLN A 416 14.67 20.98 12.61
N LYS A 417 15.04 22.26 12.57
CA LYS A 417 15.64 22.95 13.71
C LYS A 417 14.57 23.51 14.64
N GLN A 418 14.84 23.56 15.94
CA GLN A 418 13.95 24.20 16.89
C GLN A 418 13.73 25.68 16.51
N GLY A 419 12.48 26.15 16.63
CA GLY A 419 12.08 27.49 16.19
C GLY A 419 11.69 27.60 14.70
N MET A 420 11.88 26.56 13.89
CA MET A 420 11.40 26.51 12.51
C MET A 420 10.04 25.81 12.42
N GLY A 421 8.97 26.57 12.18
CA GLY A 421 7.62 26.03 12.16
C GLY A 421 7.24 25.35 13.47
N ARG A 422 6.30 24.42 13.42
CA ARG A 422 5.87 23.62 14.56
C ARG A 422 6.81 22.42 14.68
N PHE A 423 7.65 22.43 15.71
CA PHE A 423 8.62 21.36 15.93
C PHE A 423 7.94 19.99 16.09
N GLY A 424 8.37 19.00 15.33
CA GLY A 424 7.75 17.67 15.23
C GLY A 424 6.76 17.51 14.07
N GLU A 425 6.28 18.61 13.49
CA GLU A 425 5.47 18.60 12.26
C GLU A 425 6.38 18.96 11.07
N PHE A 426 6.94 17.93 10.43
CA PHE A 426 7.97 18.09 9.40
C PHE A 426 7.97 16.89 8.43
N ARG A 427 7.14 16.96 7.39
CA ARG A 427 6.94 15.84 6.46
C ARG A 427 6.65 16.27 5.03
N ASP A 428 6.62 15.28 4.15
CA ASP A 428 6.27 15.35 2.73
C ASP A 428 7.21 16.26 1.93
N PRO A 429 8.52 15.95 1.84
CA PRO A 429 9.46 16.77 1.10
C PRO A 429 9.13 16.80 -0.39
N PHE A 430 8.97 17.99 -0.95
CA PHE A 430 8.89 18.25 -2.40
C PHE A 430 10.13 18.97 -2.91
N VAL A 431 10.91 18.29 -3.75
CA VAL A 431 12.21 18.78 -4.23
C VAL A 431 12.15 19.11 -5.71
N PHE A 432 12.54 20.34 -6.06
CA PHE A 432 12.62 20.79 -7.44
C PHE A 432 13.90 21.59 -7.70
N ARG A 433 14.34 21.62 -8.95
CA ARG A 433 15.59 22.26 -9.38
C ARG A 433 15.31 23.62 -9.99
N ASP A 434 16.05 24.63 -9.56
CA ASP A 434 16.16 25.94 -10.23
C ASP A 434 17.27 25.82 -11.30
N GLY A 435 16.86 25.47 -12.52
CA GLY A 435 17.75 25.11 -13.63
C GLY A 435 18.77 26.20 -13.97
N ASP A 436 18.36 27.46 -13.88
CA ASP A 436 19.18 28.64 -14.19
C ASP A 436 20.35 28.83 -13.21
N ARG A 437 20.25 28.28 -12.00
CA ARG A 437 21.19 28.55 -10.90
C ARG A 437 21.82 27.31 -10.28
N GLN A 438 21.63 26.13 -10.89
CA GLN A 438 22.25 24.87 -10.47
C GLN A 438 22.07 24.56 -8.97
N ARG A 439 20.86 24.80 -8.46
CA ARG A 439 20.49 24.59 -7.05
C ARG A 439 19.11 23.94 -6.94
N TRP A 440 18.85 23.31 -5.81
CA TRP A 440 17.59 22.67 -5.51
C TRP A 440 16.90 23.37 -4.34
N PHE A 441 15.57 23.43 -4.42
CA PHE A 441 14.72 23.80 -3.32
C PHE A 441 13.97 22.57 -2.82
N GLN A 442 13.83 22.48 -1.51
CA GLN A 442 13.01 21.48 -0.84
C GLN A 442 11.93 22.19 -0.03
N LEU A 443 10.68 21.84 -0.27
CA LEU A 443 9.52 22.24 0.52
C LEU A 443 9.18 21.11 1.49
N VAL A 444 8.95 21.41 2.76
CA VAL A 444 8.52 20.40 3.74
C VAL A 444 7.34 20.93 4.54
N GLY A 445 6.24 20.17 4.56
CA GLY A 445 5.00 20.51 5.25
C GLY A 445 5.23 20.75 6.75
N SER A 446 4.66 21.83 7.27
CA SER A 446 4.68 22.22 8.67
C SER A 446 3.54 23.18 8.99
N ALA A 447 3.56 23.77 10.18
CA ALA A 447 2.69 24.89 10.56
C ALA A 447 3.47 26.01 11.25
N LEU A 448 2.97 27.24 11.17
CA LEU A 448 3.52 28.38 11.90
C LEU A 448 2.66 28.66 13.14
N PRO A 449 3.24 28.64 14.36
CA PRO A 449 2.48 28.96 15.58
C PRO A 449 1.75 30.31 15.47
N GLY A 450 0.44 30.30 15.76
CA GLY A 450 -0.42 31.49 15.71
C GLY A 450 -0.78 31.99 14.31
N ARG A 451 -0.44 31.23 13.25
CA ARG A 451 -0.79 31.54 11.85
C ARG A 451 -1.46 30.35 11.18
N SER A 452 -0.98 29.94 10.01
CA SER A 452 -1.48 28.81 9.22
C SER A 452 -0.45 27.68 9.15
N GLY A 453 -0.85 26.56 8.53
CA GLY A 453 0.07 25.65 7.87
C GLY A 453 0.99 26.37 6.88
N THR A 454 2.09 25.73 6.52
CA THR A 454 3.08 26.26 5.58
C THR A 454 3.91 25.11 4.98
N ALA A 455 4.74 25.44 3.99
CA ALA A 455 5.90 24.65 3.64
C ALA A 455 7.17 25.37 4.08
N LEU A 456 8.03 24.72 4.87
CA LEU A 456 9.36 25.20 5.17
C LEU A 456 10.27 24.98 3.96
N VAL A 457 11.02 26.01 3.57
CA VAL A 457 11.91 25.96 2.41
C VAL A 457 13.35 25.74 2.85
N TYR A 458 14.02 24.81 2.18
CA TYR A 458 15.45 24.59 2.25
C TYR A 458 16.06 24.70 0.85
N GLU A 459 17.33 25.06 0.79
CA GLU A 459 18.11 25.18 -0.44
C GLU A 459 19.38 24.32 -0.34
N SER A 460 19.74 23.63 -1.42
CA SER A 460 20.96 22.82 -1.51
C SER A 460 21.62 22.97 -2.88
N SER A 461 22.92 22.72 -2.94
CA SER A 461 23.71 22.62 -4.18
C SER A 461 24.14 21.19 -4.52
N ASP A 462 23.82 20.21 -3.67
CA ASP A 462 24.31 18.84 -3.81
C ASP A 462 23.30 17.76 -3.37
N LEU A 463 22.07 18.17 -3.02
CA LEU A 463 20.98 17.31 -2.51
C LEU A 463 21.19 16.71 -1.11
N ILE A 464 22.36 16.94 -0.50
CA ILE A 464 22.73 16.41 0.82
C ILE A 464 22.69 17.52 1.87
N ASP A 465 23.38 18.63 1.60
CA ASP A 465 23.53 19.73 2.54
C ASP A 465 22.43 20.79 2.32
N TRP A 466 21.42 20.77 3.19
CA TRP A 466 20.24 21.64 3.10
C TRP A 466 20.31 22.83 4.05
N LYS A 467 20.24 24.05 3.48
CA LYS A 467 20.23 25.32 4.23
C LYS A 467 18.81 25.85 4.37
N PRO A 468 18.33 26.17 5.59
CA PRO A 468 16.98 26.68 5.80
C PRO A 468 16.83 28.09 5.23
N ARG A 469 15.69 28.36 4.57
CA ARG A 469 15.34 29.66 3.97
C ARG A 469 14.09 30.29 4.58
N GLY A 470 13.42 29.60 5.51
CA GLY A 470 12.19 30.05 6.18
C GLY A 470 10.92 29.50 5.52
N PRO A 471 9.72 29.96 5.92
CA PRO A 471 8.46 29.51 5.32
C PRO A 471 8.31 30.01 3.88
N LEU A 472 7.71 29.19 3.03
CA LEU A 472 7.40 29.52 1.64
C LEU A 472 6.37 30.66 1.57
N PHE A 473 5.30 30.51 2.35
CA PHE A 473 4.10 31.33 2.37
C PHE A 473 3.22 30.95 3.58
N SER A 474 2.32 31.84 4.01
CA SER A 474 1.33 31.57 5.07
C SER A 474 0.20 32.61 5.03
N ILE A 475 -0.99 32.25 5.51
CA ILE A 475 -2.18 33.11 5.55
C ILE A 475 -2.57 33.51 6.98
N ASP A 476 -3.55 34.39 7.13
CA ASP A 476 -4.37 34.44 8.35
C ASP A 476 -5.38 33.28 8.29
N ALA A 477 -5.26 32.33 9.21
CA ALA A 477 -6.11 31.14 9.23
C ALA A 477 -7.47 31.40 9.90
N LYS A 478 -7.68 32.52 10.61
CA LYS A 478 -8.94 32.78 11.32
C LYS A 478 -10.20 32.69 10.44
N PRO A 479 -10.19 33.16 9.18
CA PRO A 479 -11.35 33.05 8.30
C PRO A 479 -11.54 31.65 7.69
N PHE A 480 -10.55 30.76 7.84
CA PHE A 480 -10.48 29.47 7.15
C PHE A 480 -10.28 28.34 8.18
N PRO A 481 -11.35 27.70 8.65
CA PRO A 481 -11.26 26.62 9.62
C PRO A 481 -10.27 25.53 9.19
N ASP A 482 -9.53 24.99 10.16
CA ASP A 482 -8.50 23.96 9.98
C ASP A 482 -7.20 24.41 9.28
N PHE A 483 -7.13 25.62 8.71
CA PHE A 483 -5.90 26.09 8.06
C PHE A 483 -4.76 26.42 9.02
N GLU A 484 -5.01 26.45 10.34
CA GLU A 484 -3.97 26.54 11.37
C GLU A 484 -3.17 25.25 11.55
N LYS A 485 -3.66 24.13 10.99
CA LYS A 485 -3.01 22.81 11.07
C LYS A 485 -1.85 22.70 10.09
N THR A 486 -1.04 21.66 10.28
CA THR A 486 0.03 21.29 9.34
C THR A 486 -0.54 21.09 7.94
N TRP A 487 0.07 21.74 6.95
CA TRP A 487 -0.21 21.45 5.55
C TRP A 487 0.67 20.28 5.10
N GLU A 488 0.05 19.32 4.43
CA GLU A 488 0.69 18.10 3.96
C GLU A 488 0.91 18.18 2.45
N LEU A 489 1.87 17.39 1.94
CA LEU A 489 2.13 17.22 0.51
C LEU A 489 2.22 18.54 -0.28
N PRO A 490 3.12 19.46 0.10
CA PRO A 490 3.32 20.71 -0.64
C PRO A 490 3.83 20.41 -2.06
N VAL A 491 3.23 21.01 -3.08
CA VAL A 491 3.65 20.89 -4.49
C VAL A 491 3.67 22.27 -5.12
N LEU A 492 4.72 22.58 -5.88
CA LEU A 492 4.85 23.86 -6.58
C LEU A 492 5.20 23.60 -8.05
N LEU A 493 4.30 23.95 -8.96
CA LEU A 493 4.46 23.67 -10.40
C LEU A 493 4.20 24.92 -11.24
N PRO A 494 4.97 25.14 -12.32
CA PRO A 494 4.68 26.20 -13.28
C PRO A 494 3.40 25.88 -14.05
N ILE A 495 2.59 26.88 -14.37
CA ILE A 495 1.32 26.69 -15.12
C ILE A 495 1.22 27.57 -16.36
N GLY A 496 2.20 28.43 -16.62
CA GLY A 496 2.24 29.31 -17.79
C GLY A 496 2.63 30.74 -17.42
N LYS A 497 2.60 31.65 -18.39
CA LYS A 497 2.88 33.08 -18.16
C LYS A 497 1.59 33.84 -18.00
N GLY A 498 1.52 34.70 -16.98
CA GLY A 498 0.43 35.67 -16.86
C GLY A 498 0.55 36.81 -17.87
N ASP A 499 -0.44 37.69 -17.92
CA ASP A 499 -0.49 38.83 -18.84
C ASP A 499 0.67 39.83 -18.63
N ASP A 500 1.27 39.82 -17.44
CA ASP A 500 2.46 40.60 -17.10
C ASP A 500 3.79 39.94 -17.56
N GLY A 501 3.71 38.82 -18.28
CA GLY A 501 4.84 38.06 -18.80
C GLY A 501 5.60 37.22 -17.76
N ARG A 502 5.22 37.27 -16.48
CA ARG A 502 5.88 36.49 -15.42
C ARG A 502 5.32 35.08 -15.35
N GLU A 503 6.20 34.10 -15.11
CA GLU A 503 5.81 32.71 -14.90
C GLU A 503 4.95 32.56 -13.63
N ARG A 504 3.74 32.05 -13.81
CA ARG A 504 2.82 31.69 -12.74
C ARG A 504 3.04 30.26 -12.33
N HIS A 505 2.93 30.05 -11.03
CA HIS A 505 3.02 28.76 -10.37
C HIS A 505 1.70 28.49 -9.65
N VAL A 506 1.31 27.22 -9.62
CA VAL A 506 0.31 26.72 -8.68
C VAL A 506 1.05 26.15 -7.46
N PHE A 507 0.67 26.60 -6.27
CA PHE A 507 1.08 25.98 -5.01
C PHE A 507 -0.10 25.16 -4.49
N LEU A 508 0.09 23.84 -4.42
CA LEU A 508 -0.88 22.84 -3.98
C LEU A 508 -0.47 22.27 -2.62
N ASN A 509 -1.44 21.93 -1.79
CA ASN A 509 -1.23 21.19 -0.56
C ASN A 509 -2.51 20.47 -0.14
N ASP A 510 -2.37 19.54 0.80
CA ASP A 510 -3.49 18.91 1.48
C ASP A 510 -3.76 19.60 2.83
N VAL A 511 -5.04 19.83 3.13
CA VAL A 511 -5.52 20.18 4.46
C VAL A 511 -6.65 19.23 4.84
N ARG A 512 -6.35 18.26 5.71
CA ARG A 512 -7.30 17.27 6.26
C ARG A 512 -8.00 16.42 5.19
N GLY A 513 -7.27 15.89 4.23
CA GLY A 513 -7.79 15.03 3.17
C GLY A 513 -8.45 15.81 2.03
N GLN A 514 -8.13 17.10 1.86
CA GLN A 514 -8.66 17.92 0.77
C GLN A 514 -7.53 18.75 0.17
N ALA A 515 -7.39 18.66 -1.16
CA ALA A 515 -6.44 19.49 -1.88
C ALA A 515 -6.95 20.94 -2.04
N TYR A 516 -6.08 21.89 -1.71
CA TYR A 516 -6.24 23.32 -1.92
C TYR A 516 -5.08 23.89 -2.74
N TYR A 517 -5.30 25.05 -3.35
CA TYR A 517 -4.26 25.74 -4.10
C TYR A 517 -4.31 27.26 -4.04
N TRP A 518 -3.19 27.86 -4.45
CA TRP A 518 -3.03 29.26 -4.82
C TRP A 518 -2.30 29.38 -6.16
N ILE A 519 -2.56 30.46 -6.88
CA ILE A 519 -1.79 30.87 -8.06
C ILE A 519 -0.92 32.07 -7.66
N GLY A 520 0.31 32.13 -8.15
CA GLY A 520 1.21 33.23 -7.85
C GLY A 520 2.57 33.09 -8.51
N VAL A 521 3.56 33.81 -7.98
CA VAL A 521 4.94 33.80 -8.48
C VAL A 521 5.88 33.27 -7.40
N PHE A 522 6.70 32.27 -7.75
CA PHE A 522 7.82 31.86 -6.94
C PHE A 522 9.04 32.74 -7.23
N ASP A 523 9.54 33.42 -6.21
CA ASP A 523 10.77 34.19 -6.27
C ASP A 523 11.93 33.36 -5.73
N ALA A 524 12.73 32.81 -6.65
CA ALA A 524 13.86 31.96 -6.30
C ALA A 524 14.98 32.70 -5.55
N ALA A 525 15.09 34.03 -5.63
CA ALA A 525 16.12 34.76 -4.90
C ALA A 525 15.80 34.79 -3.39
N SER A 526 14.55 35.10 -3.05
CA SER A 526 14.06 35.11 -1.67
C SER A 526 13.59 33.74 -1.17
N ALA A 527 13.36 32.78 -2.07
CA ALA A 527 12.75 31.48 -1.80
C ALA A 527 11.35 31.64 -1.16
N ARG A 528 10.51 32.48 -1.79
CA ARG A 528 9.14 32.78 -1.34
C ARG A 528 8.14 32.63 -2.47
N PHE A 529 6.95 32.17 -2.12
CA PHE A 529 5.80 32.20 -3.01
C PHE A 529 4.96 33.44 -2.70
N LYS A 530 4.65 34.23 -3.73
CA LYS A 530 3.82 35.43 -3.65
C LYS A 530 2.50 35.11 -4.36
N PRO A 531 1.41 34.81 -3.63
CA PRO A 531 0.14 34.51 -4.27
C PRO A 531 -0.45 35.77 -4.92
N ASP A 532 -1.25 35.58 -5.97
CA ASP A 532 -2.05 36.65 -6.58
C ASP A 532 -3.26 37.04 -5.68
N GLY A 533 -3.63 36.17 -4.73
CA GLY A 533 -4.59 36.47 -3.67
C GLY A 533 -4.50 35.49 -2.50
N ASP A 534 -4.91 35.91 -1.30
CA ASP A 534 -4.63 35.13 -0.07
C ASP A 534 -5.59 33.97 0.19
N ALA A 535 -6.81 34.00 -0.38
CA ALA A 535 -7.83 33.01 -0.07
C ALA A 535 -7.48 31.62 -0.66
N PRO A 536 -7.51 30.55 0.14
CA PRO A 536 -7.32 29.19 -0.36
C PRO A 536 -8.44 28.83 -1.34
N ARG A 537 -8.08 28.14 -2.42
CA ARG A 537 -9.02 27.68 -3.44
C ARG A 537 -9.08 26.16 -3.44
N VAL A 538 -10.29 25.61 -3.46
CA VAL A 538 -10.50 24.16 -3.55
C VAL A 538 -10.09 23.68 -4.94
N PHE A 539 -9.19 22.69 -5.00
CA PHE A 539 -8.72 22.13 -6.28
C PHE A 539 -9.78 21.26 -6.96
N ASP A 540 -10.42 20.38 -6.17
CA ASP A 540 -11.47 19.45 -6.60
C ASP A 540 -12.67 19.55 -5.67
N VAL A 541 -13.88 19.68 -6.23
CA VAL A 541 -15.09 19.97 -5.46
C VAL A 541 -15.85 18.73 -4.97
N GLY A 542 -15.28 17.53 -5.16
CA GLY A 542 -15.85 16.26 -4.72
C GLY A 542 -15.73 15.98 -3.21
N GLN A 543 -15.17 16.92 -2.43
CA GLN A 543 -15.09 16.93 -0.97
C GLN A 543 -14.46 15.68 -0.34
N GLY A 544 -13.16 15.76 -0.01
CA GLY A 544 -12.48 14.73 0.78
C GLY A 544 -11.98 13.51 -0.01
N HIS A 545 -12.13 13.52 -1.34
CA HIS A 545 -11.76 12.41 -2.21
C HIS A 545 -10.45 12.65 -2.93
N PHE A 546 -10.34 13.75 -3.67
CA PHE A 546 -9.07 14.18 -4.25
C PHE A 546 -8.23 14.81 -3.15
N SER A 547 -7.24 14.05 -2.69
CA SER A 547 -6.37 14.46 -1.60
C SER A 547 -4.94 14.05 -1.93
N GLY A 548 -4.01 14.51 -1.09
CA GLY A 548 -2.59 14.22 -1.23
C GLY A 548 -2.02 14.50 -2.62
N PRO A 549 -2.02 15.77 -3.08
CA PRO A 549 -1.53 16.12 -4.40
C PRO A 549 -0.03 15.83 -4.51
N SER A 550 0.37 15.23 -5.64
CA SER A 550 1.78 15.11 -6.03
C SER A 550 1.91 15.42 -7.51
N GLY A 551 3.01 15.99 -7.95
CA GLY A 551 3.14 16.33 -9.36
C GLY A 551 4.56 16.63 -9.80
N PHE A 552 4.72 16.79 -11.10
CA PHE A 552 5.99 17.10 -11.75
C PHE A 552 5.75 17.84 -13.07
N VAL A 553 6.82 18.40 -13.62
CA VAL A 553 6.84 18.86 -15.01
C VAL A 553 7.29 17.68 -15.87
N ASP A 554 6.42 17.21 -16.76
CA ASP A 554 6.75 16.14 -17.70
C ASP A 554 7.88 16.61 -18.62
N PRO A 555 9.10 16.03 -18.55
CA PRO A 555 10.22 16.49 -19.36
C PRO A 555 10.02 16.20 -20.84
N ARG A 556 9.04 15.35 -21.22
CA ARG A 556 8.75 15.06 -22.62
C ARG A 556 7.88 16.12 -23.29
N THR A 557 6.97 16.75 -22.54
CA THR A 557 5.99 17.68 -23.11
C THR A 557 6.02 19.07 -22.49
N GLY A 558 6.73 19.26 -21.37
CA GLY A 558 6.71 20.49 -20.58
C GLY A 558 5.39 20.75 -19.83
N ARG A 559 4.48 19.76 -19.75
CA ARG A 559 3.20 19.92 -19.04
C ARG A 559 3.42 19.70 -17.56
N SER A 560 2.79 20.52 -16.72
CA SER A 560 2.64 20.21 -15.30
C SER A 560 1.54 19.18 -15.11
N ILE A 561 1.88 18.05 -14.50
CA ILE A 561 0.97 16.92 -14.29
C ILE A 561 0.86 16.66 -12.79
N VAL A 562 -0.37 16.48 -12.32
CA VAL A 562 -0.71 16.18 -10.92
C VAL A 562 -1.40 14.82 -10.83
N PHE A 563 -1.04 14.08 -9.79
CA PHE A 563 -1.64 12.85 -9.30
C PHE A 563 -2.21 13.10 -7.91
N SER A 564 -3.12 12.23 -7.49
CA SER A 564 -3.75 12.27 -6.17
C SER A 564 -4.17 10.88 -5.74
N ILE A 565 -4.40 10.70 -4.44
CA ILE A 565 -5.28 9.63 -3.99
C ILE A 565 -6.73 10.03 -4.30
N ALA A 566 -7.53 9.03 -4.66
CA ALA A 566 -8.98 9.05 -4.56
C ALA A 566 -9.40 8.27 -3.30
N GLN A 567 -9.67 8.99 -2.21
CA GLN A 567 -10.00 8.35 -0.93
C GLN A 567 -11.21 7.42 -1.05
N GLY A 568 -11.21 6.39 -0.20
CA GLY A 568 -12.28 5.40 -0.12
C GLY A 568 -13.23 5.77 1.01
N GLU A 569 -14.47 5.30 0.95
CA GLU A 569 -15.49 5.51 2.00
C GLU A 569 -16.10 4.19 2.47
N ARG A 570 -15.38 3.10 2.23
CA ARG A 570 -15.75 1.78 2.72
C ARG A 570 -15.53 1.70 4.23
N THR A 571 -16.28 0.83 4.87
CA THR A 571 -15.98 0.47 6.26
C THR A 571 -14.73 -0.41 6.30
N LEU A 572 -14.03 -0.46 7.44
CA LEU A 572 -12.91 -1.39 7.63
C LEU A 572 -13.30 -2.85 7.33
N ARG A 573 -14.57 -3.23 7.60
CA ARG A 573 -15.07 -4.57 7.27
C ARG A 573 -15.20 -4.78 5.76
N ASP A 574 -15.69 -3.79 5.03
CA ASP A 574 -15.77 -3.87 3.58
C ASP A 574 -14.36 -3.87 2.94
N GLU A 575 -13.40 -3.14 3.51
CA GLU A 575 -12.00 -3.18 3.08
C GLU A 575 -11.38 -4.55 3.35
N TRP A 576 -11.61 -5.13 4.53
CA TRP A 576 -11.25 -6.52 4.83
C TRP A 576 -11.80 -7.48 3.78
N ASP A 577 -13.12 -7.42 3.52
CA ASP A 577 -13.84 -8.29 2.58
C ASP A 577 -13.42 -8.07 1.11
N ALA A 578 -12.90 -6.89 0.77
CA ALA A 578 -12.41 -6.55 -0.56
C ALA A 578 -10.93 -6.92 -0.76
N GLY A 579 -10.12 -6.92 0.30
CA GLY A 579 -8.67 -7.16 0.24
C GLY A 579 -7.84 -6.02 -0.36
N TRP A 580 -8.47 -4.86 -0.60
CA TRP A 580 -7.81 -3.65 -1.07
C TRP A 580 -8.51 -2.40 -0.52
N ALA A 581 -7.75 -1.31 -0.41
CA ALA A 581 -8.25 -0.01 0.02
C ALA A 581 -7.61 1.12 -0.81
N HIS A 582 -8.45 2.09 -1.19
CA HIS A 582 -8.12 3.27 -1.99
C HIS A 582 -7.62 2.98 -3.43
N ASN A 583 -7.44 4.05 -4.21
CA ASN A 583 -6.80 4.06 -5.53
C ASN A 583 -6.31 5.49 -5.82
N GLY A 584 -5.54 5.69 -6.88
CA GLY A 584 -5.21 7.01 -7.41
C GLY A 584 -6.36 7.61 -8.22
N GLY A 585 -6.43 8.94 -8.27
CA GLY A 585 -7.24 9.66 -9.26
C GLY A 585 -6.61 9.61 -10.66
N LEU A 586 -7.31 10.13 -11.66
CA LEU A 586 -6.72 10.30 -12.99
C LEU A 586 -5.55 11.31 -12.95
N PRO A 587 -4.50 11.12 -13.76
CA PRO A 587 -3.48 12.14 -13.96
C PRO A 587 -4.07 13.37 -14.67
N ILE A 588 -3.81 14.55 -14.10
CA ILE A 588 -4.38 15.83 -14.55
C ILE A 588 -3.26 16.74 -15.06
N ALA A 589 -3.40 17.24 -16.29
CA ALA A 589 -2.56 18.30 -16.82
C ALA A 589 -3.07 19.68 -16.38
N LEU A 590 -2.14 20.55 -15.96
CA LEU A 590 -2.42 21.91 -15.49
C LEU A 590 -1.88 22.97 -16.45
N SER A 591 -2.63 24.05 -16.61
CA SER A 591 -2.21 25.25 -17.35
C SER A 591 -2.91 26.52 -16.83
N LEU A 592 -2.46 27.68 -17.28
CA LEU A 592 -3.06 28.98 -17.00
C LEU A 592 -4.00 29.38 -18.14
N GLY A 593 -5.25 29.65 -17.82
CA GLY A 593 -6.24 30.18 -18.75
C GLY A 593 -6.01 31.65 -19.07
N GLY A 594 -6.60 32.12 -20.17
CA GLY A 594 -6.53 33.53 -20.57
C GLY A 594 -7.27 34.50 -19.65
N ASP A 595 -8.02 34.00 -18.66
CA ASP A 595 -8.60 34.78 -17.57
C ASP A 595 -7.69 34.84 -16.32
N GLY A 596 -6.47 34.31 -16.42
CA GLY A 596 -5.52 34.22 -15.31
C GLY A 596 -5.85 33.13 -14.29
N ASP A 597 -6.79 32.23 -14.58
CA ASP A 597 -7.19 31.16 -13.67
C ASP A 597 -6.69 29.78 -14.12
N LEU A 598 -6.62 28.83 -13.19
CA LEU A 598 -6.20 27.46 -13.42
C LEU A 598 -7.10 26.78 -14.45
N ARG A 599 -6.49 26.05 -15.38
CA ARG A 599 -7.12 25.09 -16.26
C ARG A 599 -6.60 23.71 -15.94
N LEU A 600 -7.51 22.74 -15.89
CA LEU A 600 -7.21 21.37 -15.52
C LEU A 600 -8.03 20.37 -16.34
N ALA A 601 -7.36 19.36 -16.87
CA ALA A 601 -7.98 18.31 -17.67
C ALA A 601 -7.21 16.99 -17.50
N PRO A 602 -7.89 15.83 -17.60
CA PRO A 602 -7.21 14.54 -17.65
C PRO A 602 -6.27 14.49 -18.85
N ILE A 603 -5.11 13.86 -18.68
CA ILE A 603 -4.12 13.78 -19.76
C ILE A 603 -4.71 13.13 -21.03
N GLY A 604 -4.25 13.57 -22.20
CA GLY A 604 -4.74 13.07 -23.48
C GLY A 604 -4.45 11.59 -23.73
N GLU A 605 -3.41 11.07 -23.08
CA GLU A 605 -2.95 9.68 -23.17
C GLU A 605 -4.03 8.66 -22.75
N LEU A 606 -4.98 9.06 -21.91
CA LEU A 606 -6.13 8.24 -21.51
C LEU A 606 -6.99 7.79 -22.71
N ALA A 607 -6.92 8.50 -23.85
CA ALA A 607 -7.58 8.08 -25.08
C ALA A 607 -7.12 6.69 -25.57
N SER A 608 -5.92 6.24 -25.16
CA SER A 608 -5.43 4.88 -25.45
C SER A 608 -6.27 3.76 -24.84
N LEU A 609 -7.06 4.07 -23.80
CA LEU A 609 -7.99 3.14 -23.18
C LEU A 609 -9.33 3.06 -23.91
N ARG A 610 -9.66 4.01 -24.79
CA ARG A 610 -10.92 3.99 -25.54
C ARG A 610 -10.96 2.72 -26.41
N ARG A 611 -11.99 1.91 -26.21
CA ARG A 611 -12.29 0.74 -27.03
C ARG A 611 -13.35 1.11 -28.07
N ARG A 612 -14.57 0.61 -27.90
CA ARG A 612 -15.69 0.90 -28.79
C ARG A 612 -16.34 2.22 -28.42
N GLN A 613 -16.52 3.10 -29.40
CA GLN A 613 -17.42 4.25 -29.26
C GLN A 613 -18.87 3.74 -29.37
N LEU A 614 -19.61 3.85 -28.27
CA LEU A 614 -20.97 3.36 -28.12
C LEU A 614 -22.00 4.36 -28.63
N VAL A 615 -21.70 5.66 -28.51
CA VAL A 615 -22.56 6.77 -28.94
C VAL A 615 -21.69 7.86 -29.56
N ASP A 616 -22.18 8.46 -30.65
CA ASP A 616 -21.66 9.70 -31.26
C ASP A 616 -22.85 10.45 -31.85
N LEU A 617 -23.41 11.37 -31.07
CA LEU A 617 -24.51 12.24 -31.50
C LEU A 617 -24.01 13.67 -31.59
N ARG A 618 -24.55 14.40 -32.57
CA ARG A 618 -24.24 15.82 -32.78
C ARG A 618 -25.52 16.58 -33.04
N ASP A 619 -25.67 17.67 -32.30
CA ASP A 619 -26.76 18.63 -32.46
C ASP A 619 -28.15 17.96 -32.47
N VAL A 620 -28.46 17.25 -31.39
CA VAL A 620 -29.71 16.49 -31.21
C VAL A 620 -30.58 17.06 -30.08
N GLY A 621 -31.86 16.69 -30.07
CA GLY A 621 -32.77 16.98 -28.96
C GLY A 621 -32.51 16.08 -27.75
N VAL A 622 -32.98 16.50 -26.58
CA VAL A 622 -32.84 15.76 -25.31
C VAL A 622 -33.41 14.35 -25.37
N ASP A 623 -34.58 14.15 -26.01
CA ASP A 623 -35.24 12.84 -26.07
C ASP A 623 -34.41 11.79 -26.83
N GLU A 624 -33.75 12.21 -27.91
CA GLU A 624 -32.87 11.34 -28.70
C GLU A 624 -31.63 10.94 -27.90
N ALA A 625 -30.98 11.90 -27.25
CA ALA A 625 -29.82 11.65 -26.40
C ALA A 625 -30.16 10.80 -25.17
N ALA A 626 -31.30 11.05 -24.52
CA ALA A 626 -31.77 10.27 -23.39
C ALA A 626 -32.09 8.81 -23.77
N LYS A 627 -32.72 8.60 -24.94
CA LYS A 627 -32.96 7.26 -25.50
C LYS A 627 -31.64 6.53 -25.78
N ALA A 628 -30.65 7.21 -26.35
CA ALA A 628 -29.33 6.61 -26.60
C ALA A 628 -28.63 6.19 -25.30
N LEU A 629 -28.63 7.05 -24.27
CA LEU A 629 -27.99 6.75 -22.98
C LEU A 629 -28.67 5.63 -22.22
N SER A 630 -30.01 5.63 -22.14
CA SER A 630 -30.78 4.62 -21.41
C SER A 630 -30.70 3.21 -22.00
N ALA A 631 -30.27 3.08 -23.27
CA ALA A 631 -29.99 1.80 -23.91
C ALA A 631 -28.62 1.22 -23.54
N LEU A 632 -27.73 2.02 -22.93
CA LEU A 632 -26.38 1.59 -22.55
C LEU A 632 -26.36 0.93 -21.16
N ARG A 633 -25.40 0.03 -21.01
CA ARG A 633 -25.03 -0.65 -19.77
C ARG A 633 -23.52 -0.68 -19.67
N GLY A 634 -22.95 -0.37 -18.49
CA GLY A 634 -21.51 -0.46 -18.26
C GLY A 634 -21.03 0.21 -16.97
N ASP A 635 -19.87 -0.24 -16.50
CA ASP A 635 -19.19 0.22 -15.28
C ASP A 635 -17.76 0.75 -15.56
N GLY A 636 -17.35 0.79 -16.83
CA GLY A 636 -16.07 1.32 -17.30
C GLY A 636 -16.25 2.15 -18.58
N LEU A 637 -16.52 3.45 -18.43
CA LEU A 637 -16.93 4.35 -19.51
C LEU A 637 -16.25 5.72 -19.43
N GLU A 638 -16.04 6.32 -20.60
CA GLU A 638 -15.81 7.75 -20.74
C GLU A 638 -17.01 8.38 -21.45
N ILE A 639 -17.53 9.47 -20.91
CA ILE A 639 -18.72 10.18 -21.41
C ILE A 639 -18.35 11.65 -21.63
N GLU A 640 -18.42 12.12 -22.86
CA GLU A 640 -18.32 13.54 -23.22
C GLU A 640 -19.72 14.07 -23.56
N LEU A 641 -20.23 15.00 -22.75
CA LEU A 641 -21.50 15.67 -22.95
C LEU A 641 -21.26 17.18 -23.13
N GLU A 642 -21.74 17.73 -24.24
CA GLU A 642 -21.78 19.18 -24.47
C GLU A 642 -23.23 19.63 -24.65
N LEU A 643 -23.67 20.53 -23.78
CA LEU A 643 -25.00 21.13 -23.83
C LEU A 643 -24.88 22.61 -24.21
N ALA A 644 -25.78 23.08 -25.07
CA ALA A 644 -25.85 24.49 -25.43
C ALA A 644 -26.17 25.36 -24.20
N PRO A 645 -25.94 26.69 -24.23
CA PRO A 645 -26.37 27.57 -23.16
C PRO A 645 -27.89 27.49 -23.01
N SER A 646 -28.38 27.54 -21.78
CA SER A 646 -29.81 27.45 -21.48
C SER A 646 -30.17 28.51 -20.45
N SER A 647 -31.32 29.16 -20.64
CA SER A 647 -31.91 30.03 -19.62
C SER A 647 -32.62 29.23 -18.51
N GLN A 648 -32.73 27.91 -18.67
CA GLN A 648 -33.32 27.02 -17.67
C GLN A 648 -32.33 26.79 -16.52
N THR A 649 -32.85 26.86 -15.30
CA THR A 649 -32.06 26.66 -14.06
C THR A 649 -32.12 25.23 -13.53
N ALA A 650 -32.66 24.29 -14.32
CA ALA A 650 -32.73 22.88 -13.95
C ALA A 650 -31.34 22.23 -13.84
N LYS A 651 -31.27 21.03 -13.28
CA LYS A 651 -30.06 20.21 -13.23
C LYS A 651 -29.68 19.71 -14.61
N ARG A 652 -28.42 19.93 -15.00
CA ARG A 652 -27.89 19.61 -16.34
C ARG A 652 -26.65 18.73 -16.22
N GLY A 653 -26.68 17.50 -16.71
CA GLY A 653 -25.62 16.51 -16.52
C GLY A 653 -26.06 15.07 -16.79
N LEU A 654 -25.59 14.13 -15.98
CA LEU A 654 -25.74 12.69 -16.20
C LEU A 654 -26.09 11.96 -14.89
N SER A 655 -26.91 10.92 -14.99
CA SER A 655 -27.00 9.85 -13.99
C SER A 655 -26.14 8.68 -14.44
N VAL A 656 -25.30 8.16 -13.55
CA VAL A 656 -24.50 6.94 -13.74
C VAL A 656 -24.86 5.90 -12.69
N ARG A 657 -24.49 4.63 -12.94
CA ARG A 657 -24.78 3.50 -12.05
C ARG A 657 -26.27 3.39 -11.71
N VAL A 658 -27.12 3.57 -12.72
CA VAL A 658 -28.57 3.58 -12.56
C VAL A 658 -29.10 2.15 -12.56
N ALA A 659 -29.65 1.71 -11.44
CA ALA A 659 -30.37 0.45 -11.33
C ALA A 659 -31.80 0.56 -11.89
N PRO A 660 -32.46 -0.55 -12.28
CA PRO A 660 -33.86 -0.56 -12.65
C PRO A 660 -34.76 0.15 -11.63
N GLY A 661 -35.67 1.00 -12.12
CA GLY A 661 -36.54 1.82 -11.26
C GLY A 661 -35.82 2.93 -10.49
N ARG A 662 -34.55 3.25 -10.82
CA ARG A 662 -33.68 4.17 -10.06
C ARG A 662 -33.56 3.78 -8.58
N ALA A 663 -33.63 2.49 -8.27
CA ALA A 663 -33.46 1.98 -6.91
C ALA A 663 -32.07 2.34 -6.33
N GLU A 664 -31.06 2.40 -7.20
CA GLU A 664 -29.79 3.07 -6.95
C GLU A 664 -29.45 3.96 -8.16
N ALA A 665 -28.85 5.12 -7.92
CA ALA A 665 -28.33 6.03 -8.95
C ALA A 665 -27.30 7.00 -8.35
N THR A 666 -26.36 7.46 -9.16
CA THR A 666 -25.43 8.54 -8.82
C THR A 666 -25.54 9.64 -9.86
N ASP A 667 -25.93 10.84 -9.47
CA ASP A 667 -26.18 11.94 -10.40
C ASP A 667 -25.01 12.93 -10.34
N VAL A 668 -24.41 13.29 -11.48
CA VAL A 668 -23.38 14.33 -11.61
C VAL A 668 -23.90 15.42 -12.53
N TYR A 669 -24.02 16.64 -12.02
CA TYR A 669 -24.69 17.73 -12.75
C TYR A 669 -24.21 19.11 -12.34
N VAL A 670 -24.48 20.08 -13.20
CA VAL A 670 -24.52 21.50 -12.83
C VAL A 670 -25.94 21.88 -12.47
N ASP A 671 -26.13 22.38 -11.26
CA ASP A 671 -27.38 22.99 -10.80
C ASP A 671 -27.37 24.48 -11.17
N GLY A 672 -28.17 24.85 -12.17
CA GLY A 672 -28.24 26.23 -12.64
C GLY A 672 -28.87 27.19 -11.63
N ALA A 673 -29.75 26.70 -10.75
CA ALA A 673 -30.38 27.51 -9.72
C ALA A 673 -29.41 27.80 -8.56
N ALA A 674 -28.69 26.76 -8.11
CA ALA A 674 -27.70 26.88 -7.04
C ALA A 674 -26.35 27.41 -7.52
N ARG A 675 -26.08 27.41 -8.84
CA ARG A 675 -24.80 27.76 -9.48
C ARG A 675 -23.65 26.91 -8.95
N ARG A 676 -23.85 25.59 -8.98
CA ARG A 676 -22.94 24.60 -8.41
C ARG A 676 -22.73 23.40 -9.33
N LEU A 677 -21.52 22.86 -9.33
CA LEU A 677 -21.21 21.52 -9.83
C LEU A 677 -21.35 20.55 -8.66
N GLU A 678 -22.16 19.51 -8.83
CA GLU A 678 -22.52 18.60 -7.75
C GLU A 678 -22.53 17.13 -8.18
N ILE A 679 -22.32 16.26 -7.19
CA ILE A 679 -22.62 14.84 -7.25
C ILE A 679 -23.62 14.49 -6.14
N ASP A 680 -24.76 13.91 -6.53
CA ASP A 680 -25.78 13.41 -5.62
C ASP A 680 -25.64 11.90 -5.48
N ARG A 681 -25.30 11.49 -4.25
CA ARG A 681 -25.07 10.11 -3.85
C ARG A 681 -26.08 9.65 -2.80
N THR A 682 -27.19 10.37 -2.64
CA THR A 682 -28.23 10.07 -1.65
C THR A 682 -28.86 8.70 -1.83
N VAL A 683 -28.90 8.22 -3.08
CA VAL A 683 -29.41 6.90 -3.46
C VAL A 683 -28.37 6.07 -4.24
N SER A 684 -27.08 6.36 -4.06
CA SER A 684 -26.01 5.60 -4.74
C SER A 684 -25.82 4.17 -4.20
N THR A 685 -26.33 3.90 -3.00
CA THR A 685 -26.17 2.64 -2.26
C THR A 685 -27.43 2.37 -1.43
N LEU A 686 -28.03 1.18 -1.55
CA LEU A 686 -29.21 0.80 -0.77
C LEU A 686 -28.89 0.85 0.74
N GLY A 687 -29.79 1.48 1.49
CA GLY A 687 -29.67 1.58 2.95
C GLY A 687 -28.60 2.55 3.46
N LYS A 688 -27.89 3.27 2.58
CA LYS A 688 -26.87 4.26 2.97
C LYS A 688 -26.88 5.48 2.05
N SER A 689 -27.14 6.65 2.61
CA SER A 689 -27.03 7.93 1.91
C SER A 689 -25.67 8.57 2.17
N TYR A 690 -25.00 9.02 1.11
CA TYR A 690 -23.75 9.80 1.19
C TYR A 690 -23.96 11.30 0.96
N GLY A 691 -25.22 11.74 0.84
CA GLY A 691 -25.57 13.15 0.61
C GLY A 691 -25.20 13.67 -0.77
N VAL A 692 -25.16 15.00 -0.88
CA VAL A 692 -24.77 15.75 -2.08
C VAL A 692 -23.46 16.49 -1.78
N GLN A 693 -22.48 16.36 -2.66
CA GLN A 693 -21.18 17.02 -2.57
C GLN A 693 -20.99 17.92 -3.79
N GLY A 694 -20.20 18.99 -3.66
CA GLY A 694 -19.94 19.88 -4.78
C GLY A 694 -19.39 21.24 -4.39
N GLY A 695 -19.29 22.12 -5.38
CA GLY A 695 -18.75 23.48 -5.22
C GLY A 695 -19.31 24.47 -6.24
N ALA A 696 -19.01 25.75 -6.04
CA ALA A 696 -19.49 26.83 -6.91
C ALA A 696 -18.97 26.66 -8.34
N PHE A 697 -19.89 26.75 -9.30
CA PHE A 697 -19.60 26.72 -10.73
C PHE A 697 -20.74 27.35 -11.53
N ASP A 698 -20.40 28.21 -12.47
CA ASP A 698 -21.36 28.82 -13.38
C ASP A 698 -20.77 28.84 -14.80
N PRO A 699 -21.40 28.18 -15.78
CA PRO A 699 -20.93 28.22 -17.17
C PRO A 699 -21.22 29.56 -17.87
N GLY A 700 -22.06 30.43 -17.30
CA GLY A 700 -22.45 31.69 -17.92
C GLY A 700 -23.14 31.48 -19.26
N SER A 701 -22.65 32.15 -20.31
CA SER A 701 -23.15 32.01 -21.68
C SER A 701 -22.40 30.97 -22.53
N GLU A 702 -21.47 30.22 -21.94
CA GLU A 702 -20.74 29.18 -22.65
C GLU A 702 -21.53 27.88 -22.73
N ASN A 703 -21.16 27.01 -23.67
CA ASN A 703 -21.60 25.63 -23.65
C ASN A 703 -21.14 24.97 -22.33
N LEU A 704 -22.01 24.14 -21.75
CA LEU A 704 -21.63 23.27 -20.65
C LEU A 704 -20.97 22.01 -21.23
N ARG A 705 -19.66 21.89 -21.04
CA ARG A 705 -18.86 20.72 -21.42
C ARG A 705 -18.55 19.90 -20.18
N LEU A 706 -19.13 18.71 -20.10
CA LEU A 706 -18.95 17.76 -19.02
C LEU A 706 -18.24 16.52 -19.58
N ARG A 707 -17.05 16.23 -19.08
CA ARG A 707 -16.32 14.98 -19.37
C ARG A 707 -16.30 14.12 -18.12
N VAL A 708 -17.04 13.00 -18.14
CA VAL A 708 -17.17 12.07 -17.01
C VAL A 708 -16.41 10.78 -17.30
N PHE A 709 -15.63 10.34 -16.33
CA PHE A 709 -14.98 9.05 -16.29
C PHE A 709 -15.66 8.21 -15.21
N LEU A 710 -16.28 7.11 -15.65
CA LEU A 710 -16.95 6.15 -14.79
C LEU A 710 -16.15 4.85 -14.74
N ASP A 711 -15.65 4.50 -13.56
CA ASP A 711 -15.06 3.20 -13.27
C ASP A 711 -15.89 2.48 -12.18
N ARG A 712 -15.55 1.23 -11.88
CA ARG A 712 -16.35 0.35 -11.00
C ARG A 712 -16.68 0.94 -9.63
N SER A 713 -15.85 1.80 -9.06
CA SER A 713 -16.22 2.58 -7.88
C SER A 713 -15.77 4.04 -7.93
N MET A 714 -15.42 4.53 -9.12
CA MET A 714 -14.94 5.90 -9.32
C MET A 714 -15.88 6.67 -10.23
N VAL A 715 -16.14 7.93 -9.87
CA VAL A 715 -16.78 8.91 -10.73
C VAL A 715 -15.92 10.16 -10.68
N GLU A 716 -15.28 10.49 -11.81
CA GLU A 716 -14.55 11.75 -11.98
C GLU A 716 -15.19 12.59 -13.07
N ALA A 717 -15.39 13.87 -12.82
CA ALA A 717 -16.01 14.80 -13.77
C ALA A 717 -15.19 16.07 -13.92
N TYR A 718 -15.01 16.50 -15.17
CA TYR A 718 -14.24 17.69 -15.53
C TYR A 718 -15.13 18.62 -16.35
N VAL A 719 -15.28 19.87 -15.89
CA VAL A 719 -16.27 20.80 -16.43
C VAL A 719 -15.61 22.06 -16.97
N ASN A 720 -15.79 22.30 -18.28
CA ASN A 720 -15.19 23.40 -19.05
C ASN A 720 -13.67 23.58 -18.80
N GLU A 721 -12.96 22.52 -18.41
CA GLU A 721 -11.54 22.55 -17.99
C GLU A 721 -11.26 23.50 -16.78
N ARG A 722 -12.30 23.93 -16.06
CA ARG A 722 -12.21 24.91 -14.95
C ARG A 722 -12.39 24.28 -13.58
N LYS A 723 -13.11 23.15 -13.50
CA LYS A 723 -13.40 22.44 -12.25
C LYS A 723 -13.31 20.93 -12.46
N SER A 724 -12.78 20.24 -11.46
CA SER A 724 -12.91 18.79 -11.31
C SER A 724 -13.78 18.44 -10.11
N LEU A 725 -14.37 17.26 -10.17
CA LEU A 725 -15.08 16.60 -9.08
C LEU A 725 -14.67 15.13 -9.10
N THR A 726 -14.11 14.66 -7.99
CA THR A 726 -13.72 13.26 -7.77
C THR A 726 -14.58 12.65 -6.67
N SER A 727 -15.16 11.47 -6.90
CA SER A 727 -15.99 10.82 -5.88
C SER A 727 -16.04 9.30 -6.04
N ARG A 728 -16.54 8.63 -5.02
CA ARG A 728 -16.76 7.17 -5.00
C ARG A 728 -18.23 6.81 -5.13
N ALA A 729 -18.51 5.65 -5.73
CA ALA A 729 -19.83 5.04 -5.72
C ALA A 729 -19.70 3.52 -5.49
N TYR A 730 -20.44 2.99 -4.51
CA TYR A 730 -20.40 1.57 -4.14
C TYR A 730 -21.80 0.93 -4.19
N PRO A 731 -22.45 0.88 -5.37
CA PRO A 731 -23.78 0.32 -5.47
C PRO A 731 -23.82 -1.13 -4.98
N THR A 732 -24.88 -1.46 -4.25
CA THR A 732 -25.09 -2.81 -3.70
C THR A 732 -25.60 -3.77 -4.77
N ARG A 733 -26.33 -3.25 -5.76
CA ARG A 733 -26.91 -4.05 -6.83
C ARG A 733 -25.94 -4.23 -7.99
N ALA A 734 -25.82 -5.46 -8.47
CA ALA A 734 -24.97 -5.78 -9.62
C ALA A 734 -25.53 -5.20 -10.94
N ASP A 735 -26.84 -4.92 -11.02
CA ASP A 735 -27.51 -4.34 -12.19
C ASP A 735 -27.62 -2.80 -12.14
N ALA A 736 -26.87 -2.16 -11.23
CA ALA A 736 -26.70 -0.71 -11.18
C ALA A 736 -25.64 -0.27 -12.21
N ASP A 737 -25.92 -0.49 -13.49
CA ASP A 737 -24.98 -0.31 -14.61
C ASP A 737 -25.56 0.56 -15.74
N GLY A 738 -26.75 1.16 -15.54
CA GLY A 738 -27.40 2.03 -16.51
C GLY A 738 -26.92 3.48 -16.46
N LEU A 739 -27.30 4.24 -17.50
CA LEU A 739 -27.06 5.68 -17.63
C LEU A 739 -28.37 6.44 -17.88
N ALA A 740 -28.44 7.71 -17.49
CA ALA A 740 -29.50 8.62 -17.90
C ALA A 740 -29.00 10.05 -18.12
N LEU A 741 -29.74 10.81 -18.93
CA LEU A 741 -29.48 12.24 -19.14
C LEU A 741 -30.26 13.07 -18.10
N LEU A 742 -29.60 14.08 -17.53
CA LEU A 742 -30.24 15.13 -16.74
C LEU A 742 -30.26 16.38 -17.60
N ALA A 743 -31.39 16.68 -18.22
CA ALA A 743 -31.61 17.90 -19.00
C ALA A 743 -33.11 18.20 -19.07
N ALA A 744 -33.47 19.47 -19.15
CA ALA A 744 -34.88 19.87 -19.26
C ALA A 744 -35.37 19.78 -20.71
N PRO A 745 -36.68 19.57 -20.96
CA PRO A 745 -37.26 19.71 -22.29
C PRO A 745 -36.88 21.06 -22.91
N GLY A 746 -36.48 21.05 -24.18
CA GLY A 746 -36.02 22.26 -24.89
C GLY A 746 -34.52 22.57 -24.77
N ASP A 747 -33.78 21.91 -23.87
CA ASP A 747 -32.32 21.96 -23.93
C ASP A 747 -31.82 21.32 -25.25
N ARG A 748 -30.63 21.75 -25.70
CA ARG A 748 -29.98 21.24 -26.91
C ARG A 748 -28.69 20.52 -26.56
N VAL A 749 -28.53 19.29 -27.05
CA VAL A 749 -27.30 18.51 -26.93
C VAL A 749 -26.44 18.79 -28.15
N VAL A 750 -25.38 19.57 -27.96
CA VAL A 750 -24.43 19.93 -29.04
C VAL A 750 -23.61 18.70 -29.44
N SER A 751 -23.13 17.93 -28.47
CA SER A 751 -22.40 16.68 -28.69
C SER A 751 -22.64 15.72 -27.53
N LEU A 752 -22.80 14.44 -27.84
CA LEU A 752 -22.76 13.35 -26.86
C LEU A 752 -21.92 12.21 -27.43
N LYS A 753 -20.84 11.85 -26.73
CA LYS A 753 -20.00 10.71 -27.07
C LYS A 753 -19.79 9.82 -25.86
N VAL A 754 -19.82 8.51 -26.09
CA VAL A 754 -19.59 7.51 -25.05
C VAL A 754 -18.63 6.48 -25.57
N TRP A 755 -17.56 6.18 -24.82
CA TRP A 755 -16.64 5.10 -25.10
C TRP A 755 -16.67 4.06 -23.98
N ALA A 756 -16.65 2.79 -24.37
CA ALA A 756 -16.23 1.73 -23.47
C ALA A 756 -14.72 1.87 -23.22
N MET A 757 -14.30 1.81 -21.96
CA MET A 757 -12.90 1.95 -21.56
C MET A 757 -12.28 0.58 -21.28
N GLY A 758 -11.01 0.41 -21.66
CA GLY A 758 -10.19 -0.73 -21.28
C GLY A 758 -9.62 -0.59 -19.86
N ALA A 759 -8.90 -1.61 -19.40
CA ALA A 759 -8.16 -1.58 -18.14
C ALA A 759 -6.73 -1.04 -18.32
N THR A 760 -6.16 -0.45 -17.26
CA THR A 760 -4.77 0.03 -17.23
C THR A 760 -3.75 -1.09 -17.07
N VAL A 761 -4.16 -2.22 -16.49
CA VAL A 761 -3.35 -3.44 -16.47
C VAL A 761 -3.46 -4.10 -17.84
N LYS A 762 -2.33 -4.27 -18.54
CA LYS A 762 -2.30 -5.17 -19.70
C LYS A 762 -2.63 -6.57 -19.19
N GLY A 763 -3.77 -7.13 -19.57
CA GLY A 763 -3.98 -8.57 -19.44
C GLY A 763 -2.80 -9.28 -20.09
N ASN A 764 -2.16 -10.18 -19.34
CA ASN A 764 -1.01 -10.96 -19.82
C ASN A 764 -1.33 -11.67 -21.13
#